data_AF-A0A2E1X9K2-F1
#
_entry.id   AF-A0A2E1X9K2-F1
#
_cell.length_a   1.000
_cell.length_b   1.000
_cell.length_c   1.000
_cell.angle_alpha   90.00
_cell.angle_beta   90.00
_cell.angle_gamma   90.00
#
_symmetry.space_group_name_H-M   'P 1'
#
loop_
_entity.id
_entity.type
_entity.pdbx_description
1 polymer ?
#
loop_
_entity_poly.entity_id
_entity_poly.type
_entity_poly.pdbx_seq_one_letter_code
_entity_poly.pdbx_strand_id
1 'polypeptide(L)'
;MRKRSVVALQVFGLFAALLFTPGLQAQLLDFDDFESYAVGSLIAGQGSWQTWDFVPGVDSTVENTFLNTTGGTTGVQGNVLELTPNDDIVRTFGGLTNGAFSFTSKTYIPSGQAGDYYFILLNTYDGSGSGYNWSGQMHMSDATQQVNSDNVAGGVGTYGVTNIIYDDWVEVRVEVDLDNSPAGGTGTGTVQAFYNDVQIITDGEWTTTGQQAMQCLDLYNTGNPGVFYYDDVSIECIGACSCLPFDVFTADIDCLTNDVTLNWTSFLNIPGGYQQGIQVLRNGVVVADLAGDALTYTDVAAPLGLLQYTLTGDCGGGETTTASAEVACTGACPPVGTPGDECCDALVAVSGANAFDTTGYTDSPDPTDGTQCAGTFLGGFYQDGWWTYTATTNSFLHVSTCNTMDTDLAVYEEGANCGTKTQVACNGDDIGGPCGVSSDLIMACTAGTTYIIRLGGWAAANFGTGDMIVEELCDFGLSGLIGVVDCSNGDVALSWNPAGFGNYDILRDGVAIATGLPFGTTNYDDLAVPPGPHTYGIVGNCTAQGTSVTTEVSVNVQGAGGFSDLIVVGESVSGVDSALALQTALQNAGIFVDVLPGGPGEIPCLTDDSLERIWYMGGTYPNGRALTIDDGVALAVAQQAGKNIYVESGDAWGFDPATDFNNIDGVADGIVDGDDTLLIMDGLDSGFGLDMSDLQDIGYTQDQAAGSDWTDQLIPSTTDALGANSALIWQQDALAYGIGIHYDTDNGGKVICSSFELGGFGGDQDDLVARYISVLGGAPPVGPIFKRGDCNADGSFNIADAIFMLAALFSGGPAGTCQDACDGNDDGSLNIADAIYVLAALFSGGPSPSAPGTTTCGEDPTTDTLDCASFVACP
;
A
#
# COMPACT_ATOMS: atom_id res chain seq x y z
N MET A 1 -41.86 -60.43 26.85
CA MET A 1 -42.11 -60.56 25.40
C MET A 1 -41.16 -59.58 24.72
N ARG A 2 -40.04 -60.04 24.14
CA ARG A 2 -39.83 -60.29 22.68
C ARG A 2 -40.18 -59.05 21.84
N LYS A 3 -39.38 -58.55 20.89
CA LYS A 3 -38.07 -58.89 20.30
C LYS A 3 -37.92 -57.96 19.06
N ARG A 4 -36.67 -57.65 18.65
CA ARG A 4 -36.19 -57.46 17.26
C ARG A 4 -36.57 -56.15 16.53
N SER A 5 -35.74 -55.54 15.68
CA SER A 5 -34.40 -55.85 15.16
C SER A 5 -33.89 -54.62 14.40
N VAL A 6 -32.61 -54.24 14.56
CA VAL A 6 -31.85 -53.50 13.54
C VAL A 6 -30.87 -54.50 12.92
N VAL A 7 -30.87 -54.56 11.59
CA VAL A 7 -30.03 -55.45 10.77
C VAL A 7 -28.77 -54.68 10.39
N ALA A 8 -27.61 -55.29 10.64
CA ALA A 8 -26.30 -54.90 10.13
C ALA A 8 -25.95 -55.71 8.87
N LEU A 9 -25.18 -55.11 7.95
CA LEU A 9 -24.34 -55.77 6.94
C LEU A 9 -23.29 -54.74 6.46
N GLN A 10 -22.11 -54.63 7.07
CA GLN A 10 -20.84 -55.33 6.81
C GLN A 10 -20.37 -55.37 5.34
N VAL A 11 -19.26 -54.65 5.04
CA VAL A 11 -18.16 -55.11 4.18
C VAL A 11 -16.82 -54.66 4.80
N PHE A 12 -15.85 -55.59 4.83
CA PHE A 12 -14.55 -55.58 5.52
C PHE A 12 -13.40 -55.15 4.58
N GLY A 13 -12.31 -54.60 5.14
CA GLY A 13 -10.97 -54.57 4.50
C GLY A 13 -9.98 -53.58 5.16
N LEU A 14 -9.41 -53.89 6.33
CA LEU A 14 -8.04 -54.41 6.57
C LEU A 14 -6.91 -53.34 6.42
N PHE A 15 -6.36 -52.80 7.52
CA PHE A 15 -4.95 -52.93 7.95
C PHE A 15 -4.65 -52.19 9.28
N ALA A 16 -3.80 -52.84 10.11
CA ALA A 16 -3.07 -52.37 11.30
C ALA A 16 -3.83 -51.84 12.54
N ALA A 17 -4.04 -52.75 13.50
CA ALA A 17 -4.29 -52.40 14.89
C ALA A 17 -2.96 -52.03 15.59
N LEU A 18 -2.82 -50.77 16.02
CA LEU A 18 -2.03 -50.43 17.21
C LEU A 18 -2.97 -50.40 18.42
N LEU A 19 -2.51 -51.01 19.51
CA LEU A 19 -3.20 -51.09 20.78
C LEU A 19 -3.33 -49.69 21.39
N PHE A 20 -4.48 -49.05 21.26
CA PHE A 20 -4.83 -47.93 22.13
C PHE A 20 -5.13 -48.46 23.53
N THR A 21 -4.23 -48.17 24.46
CA THR A 21 -4.55 -47.96 25.88
C THR A 21 -5.74 -46.99 25.99
N PRO A 22 -6.58 -47.04 27.05
CA PRO A 22 -7.70 -46.11 27.19
C PRO A 22 -7.17 -44.68 27.08
N GLY A 23 -7.46 -44.02 25.96
CA GLY A 23 -6.85 -42.77 25.56
C GLY A 23 -7.26 -41.62 26.46
N LEU A 24 -6.33 -40.70 26.70
CA LEU A 24 -6.63 -39.38 27.22
C LEU A 24 -7.77 -38.78 26.37
N GLN A 25 -8.79 -38.26 27.03
CA GLN A 25 -9.81 -37.44 26.37
C GLN A 25 -9.15 -36.09 26.04
N ALA A 26 -9.37 -35.56 24.83
CA ALA A 26 -8.91 -34.23 24.48
C ALA A 26 -9.42 -33.22 25.52
N GLN A 27 -8.54 -32.33 25.96
CA GLN A 27 -8.84 -31.33 26.99
C GLN A 27 -8.92 -29.96 26.33
N LEU A 28 -10.12 -29.37 26.31
CA LEU A 28 -10.32 -27.99 25.88
C LEU A 28 -9.48 -27.05 26.76
N LEU A 29 -8.61 -26.29 26.12
CA LEU A 29 -7.77 -25.29 26.74
C LEU A 29 -8.36 -23.90 26.55
N ASP A 30 -8.68 -23.53 25.31
CA ASP A 30 -9.27 -22.24 24.95
C ASP A 30 -10.56 -22.42 24.16
N PHE A 31 -11.48 -21.48 24.34
CA PHE A 31 -12.66 -21.36 23.49
C PHE A 31 -13.20 -19.93 23.48
N ASP A 32 -13.47 -19.41 22.30
CA ASP A 32 -14.17 -18.14 22.08
C ASP A 32 -15.20 -18.34 20.97
N ASP A 33 -16.48 -18.24 21.35
CA ASP A 33 -17.64 -18.26 20.45
C ASP A 33 -18.10 -16.84 20.08
N PHE A 34 -17.39 -15.80 20.53
CA PHE A 34 -17.73 -14.38 20.33
C PHE A 34 -19.10 -13.92 20.87
N GLU A 35 -19.88 -14.81 21.48
CA GLU A 35 -21.24 -14.54 21.94
C GLU A 35 -21.31 -13.61 23.16
N SER A 36 -20.19 -13.46 23.86
CA SER A 36 -20.09 -12.59 25.03
C SER A 36 -19.86 -11.12 24.70
N TYR A 37 -19.46 -10.80 23.47
CA TYR A 37 -19.11 -9.45 23.04
C TYR A 37 -20.30 -8.69 22.45
N ALA A 38 -20.21 -7.37 22.43
CA ALA A 38 -21.27 -6.53 21.87
C ALA A 38 -21.17 -6.49 20.34
N VAL A 39 -22.29 -6.67 19.64
CA VAL A 39 -22.33 -6.51 18.18
C VAL A 39 -21.99 -5.05 17.80
N GLY A 40 -21.15 -4.88 16.78
CA GLY A 40 -20.58 -3.61 16.33
C GLY A 40 -19.42 -3.10 17.18
N SER A 41 -18.93 -3.89 18.13
CA SER A 41 -17.71 -3.56 18.87
C SER A 41 -16.48 -4.12 18.17
N LEU A 42 -15.38 -3.36 18.26
CA LEU A 42 -14.06 -3.82 17.85
C LEU A 42 -13.52 -4.86 18.85
N ILE A 43 -12.84 -5.90 18.37
CA ILE A 43 -12.46 -7.03 19.23
C ILE A 43 -11.16 -6.77 20.03
N ALA A 44 -10.24 -5.91 19.55
CA ALA A 44 -9.00 -5.66 20.29
C ALA A 44 -9.29 -5.07 21.68
N GLY A 45 -8.59 -5.61 22.68
CA GLY A 45 -8.83 -5.27 24.10
C GLY A 45 -10.04 -5.97 24.72
N GLN A 46 -10.78 -6.79 23.97
CA GLN A 46 -11.80 -7.70 24.49
C GLN A 46 -11.28 -9.13 24.49
N GLY A 47 -11.53 -9.85 25.59
CA GLY A 47 -10.92 -11.18 25.78
C GLY A 47 -9.39 -11.09 25.74
N SER A 48 -8.76 -12.03 25.02
CA SER A 48 -7.30 -12.06 24.81
C SER A 48 -6.89 -11.58 23.41
N TRP A 49 -7.79 -10.85 22.71
CA TRP A 49 -7.55 -10.34 21.36
C TRP A 49 -6.86 -8.97 21.39
N GLN A 50 -5.94 -8.73 20.46
CA GLN A 50 -5.22 -7.47 20.23
C GLN A 50 -5.04 -7.25 18.73
N THR A 51 -4.82 -6.01 18.31
CA THR A 51 -4.36 -5.74 16.94
C THR A 51 -2.92 -6.20 16.75
N TRP A 52 -2.59 -6.59 15.54
CA TRP A 52 -1.21 -6.90 15.16
C TRP A 52 -0.27 -5.74 15.51
N ASP A 53 0.75 -6.02 16.32
CA ASP A 53 1.78 -5.09 16.80
C ASP A 53 1.19 -3.84 17.46
N PHE A 54 -0.02 -3.94 18.01
CA PHE A 54 -0.78 -2.82 18.57
C PHE A 54 -1.02 -1.69 17.55
N VAL A 55 -0.95 -1.99 16.26
CA VAL A 55 -1.16 -1.03 15.18
C VAL A 55 -2.63 -0.59 15.21
N PRO A 56 -2.91 0.72 15.26
CA PRO A 56 -4.28 1.20 15.15
C PRO A 56 -4.84 0.97 13.75
N GLY A 57 -6.12 0.62 13.66
CA GLY A 57 -6.85 0.57 12.38
C GLY A 57 -6.83 -0.77 11.64
N VAL A 58 -6.28 -1.83 12.25
CA VAL A 58 -6.30 -3.21 11.73
C VAL A 58 -7.18 -4.13 12.60
N ASP A 59 -8.18 -3.57 13.28
CA ASP A 59 -9.01 -4.27 14.26
C ASP A 59 -10.28 -4.84 13.60
N SER A 60 -10.74 -6.00 14.08
CA SER A 60 -11.89 -6.72 13.54
C SER A 60 -13.18 -6.42 14.32
N THR A 61 -14.32 -6.54 13.65
CA THR A 61 -15.62 -6.20 14.24
C THR A 61 -16.41 -7.44 14.60
N VAL A 62 -17.03 -7.45 15.78
CA VAL A 62 -18.00 -8.48 16.17
C VAL A 62 -19.34 -8.17 15.50
N GLU A 63 -19.78 -9.05 14.61
CA GLU A 63 -21.01 -8.89 13.84
C GLU A 63 -22.01 -10.01 14.13
N ASN A 64 -23.25 -9.89 13.65
CA ASN A 64 -24.27 -10.95 13.77
C ASN A 64 -24.93 -11.32 12.43
N THR A 65 -24.23 -11.00 11.34
CA THR A 65 -24.74 -11.02 9.97
C THR A 65 -24.84 -12.44 9.40
N PHE A 66 -24.06 -13.40 9.91
CA PHE A 66 -24.02 -14.81 9.45
C PHE A 66 -24.39 -15.79 10.57
N LEU A 67 -25.68 -16.17 10.65
CA LEU A 67 -26.22 -16.99 11.74
C LEU A 67 -25.81 -18.48 11.66
N ASN A 68 -24.79 -18.85 12.46
CA ASN A 68 -24.55 -20.10 13.21
C ASN A 68 -24.18 -21.44 12.46
N THR A 69 -23.13 -22.10 12.96
CA THR A 69 -22.63 -23.48 12.70
C THR A 69 -23.33 -24.58 13.54
N THR A 70 -23.93 -24.22 14.67
CA THR A 70 -24.64 -25.10 15.61
C THR A 70 -26.16 -24.94 15.51
N GLY A 71 -26.79 -25.79 14.70
CA GLY A 71 -28.24 -25.93 14.67
C GLY A 71 -28.86 -26.25 16.05
N GLY A 72 -29.30 -25.21 16.77
CA GLY A 72 -30.35 -25.26 17.80
C GLY A 72 -29.93 -25.59 19.22
N THR A 73 -30.02 -24.60 20.13
CA THR A 73 -30.91 -24.56 21.31
C THR A 73 -30.43 -23.46 22.27
N THR A 74 -31.02 -22.26 22.22
CA THR A 74 -31.27 -21.36 23.39
C THR A 74 -31.68 -19.91 23.05
N GLY A 75 -31.74 -19.49 21.77
CA GLY A 75 -32.25 -18.15 21.44
C GLY A 75 -31.35 -17.00 21.90
N VAL A 76 -30.04 -17.24 21.92
CA VAL A 76 -28.98 -16.22 22.02
C VAL A 76 -28.53 -15.88 20.58
N GLN A 77 -27.92 -14.70 20.42
CA GLN A 77 -27.43 -14.15 19.14
C GLN A 77 -26.39 -15.09 18.50
N GLY A 78 -26.03 -14.87 17.23
CA GLY A 78 -25.04 -15.67 16.51
C GLY A 78 -23.93 -14.73 16.11
N ASN A 79 -23.12 -14.35 17.08
CA ASN A 79 -22.06 -13.38 16.89
C ASN A 79 -20.88 -14.06 16.20
N VAL A 80 -20.25 -13.34 15.27
CA VAL A 80 -19.09 -13.82 14.52
C VAL A 80 -18.06 -12.71 14.48
N LEU A 81 -16.80 -13.08 14.25
CA LEU A 81 -15.77 -12.09 13.97
C LEU A 81 -15.71 -11.84 12.47
N GLU A 82 -16.04 -10.63 12.04
CA GLU A 82 -15.90 -10.17 10.66
C GLU A 82 -14.52 -9.53 10.48
N LEU A 83 -13.76 -10.04 9.51
CA LEU A 83 -12.48 -9.46 9.09
C LEU A 83 -12.68 -8.75 7.74
N THR A 84 -12.54 -7.43 7.77
CA THR A 84 -12.56 -6.53 6.62
C THR A 84 -11.14 -6.35 6.03
N PRO A 85 -10.99 -5.69 4.87
CA PRO A 85 -9.68 -5.55 4.25
C PRO A 85 -8.67 -4.85 5.16
N ASN A 86 -7.50 -5.45 5.32
CA ASN A 86 -6.41 -5.06 6.24
C ASN A 86 -6.65 -5.35 7.72
N ASP A 87 -7.74 -6.00 8.11
CA ASP A 87 -7.89 -6.45 9.49
C ASP A 87 -6.84 -7.52 9.81
N ASP A 88 -6.13 -7.32 10.90
CA ASP A 88 -5.03 -8.16 11.37
C ASP A 88 -5.11 -8.26 12.90
N ILE A 89 -5.74 -9.34 13.35
CA ILE A 89 -6.06 -9.53 14.76
C ILE A 89 -5.34 -10.77 15.30
N VAL A 90 -4.69 -10.56 16.43
CA VAL A 90 -3.88 -11.57 17.09
C VAL A 90 -4.45 -11.98 18.43
N ARG A 91 -4.21 -13.22 18.78
CA ARG A 91 -4.42 -13.78 20.12
C ARG A 91 -3.11 -14.38 20.59
N THR A 92 -2.47 -13.68 21.51
CA THR A 92 -1.23 -14.15 22.16
C THR A 92 -1.55 -15.06 23.32
N PHE A 93 -0.72 -16.07 23.53
CA PHE A 93 -0.84 -16.99 24.67
C PHE A 93 0.53 -17.27 25.27
N GLY A 94 0.57 -17.61 26.57
CA GLY A 94 1.78 -17.74 27.37
C GLY A 94 2.72 -18.91 27.03
N GLY A 95 3.16 -19.06 25.78
CA GLY A 95 4.24 -19.95 25.37
C GLY A 95 3.99 -21.43 25.68
N LEU A 96 3.11 -22.10 24.92
CA LEU A 96 2.99 -23.56 25.03
C LEU A 96 4.29 -24.19 24.53
N THR A 97 5.07 -24.84 25.40
CA THR A 97 6.45 -25.27 25.09
C THR A 97 6.63 -26.78 24.93
N ASN A 98 5.61 -27.56 25.25
CA ASN A 98 5.59 -29.02 25.14
C ASN A 98 4.15 -29.51 25.00
N GLY A 99 3.98 -30.74 24.50
CA GLY A 99 2.68 -31.35 24.28
C GLY A 99 2.18 -31.24 22.84
N ALA A 100 0.98 -31.78 22.61
CA ALA A 100 0.30 -31.75 21.32
C ALA A 100 -1.08 -31.13 21.42
N PHE A 101 -1.38 -30.24 20.47
CA PHE A 101 -2.49 -29.30 20.48
C PHE A 101 -3.24 -29.32 19.15
N SER A 102 -4.55 -29.10 19.21
CA SER A 102 -5.41 -28.85 18.05
C SER A 102 -5.96 -27.43 18.16
N PHE A 103 -5.72 -26.63 17.13
CA PHE A 103 -6.27 -25.28 16.96
C PHE A 103 -7.38 -25.39 15.92
N THR A 104 -8.60 -25.02 16.28
CA THR A 104 -9.74 -25.09 15.37
C THR A 104 -10.49 -23.77 15.33
N SER A 105 -11.13 -23.52 14.19
CA SER A 105 -12.13 -22.46 14.05
C SER A 105 -13.08 -22.82 12.90
N LYS A 106 -14.31 -22.30 12.97
CA LYS A 106 -15.22 -22.25 11.83
C LYS A 106 -14.93 -20.99 11.03
N THR A 107 -14.81 -21.16 9.73
CA THR A 107 -14.65 -20.05 8.79
C THR A 107 -15.76 -20.05 7.75
N TYR A 108 -16.16 -18.86 7.32
CA TYR A 108 -17.15 -18.66 6.27
C TYR A 108 -16.61 -17.65 5.25
N ILE A 109 -16.62 -18.05 3.98
CA ILE A 109 -16.18 -17.20 2.87
C ILE A 109 -17.37 -17.00 1.92
N PRO A 110 -17.95 -15.78 1.84
CA PRO A 110 -18.93 -15.44 0.82
C PRO A 110 -18.42 -15.65 -0.61
N SER A 111 -19.29 -16.11 -1.52
CA SER A 111 -18.94 -16.17 -2.95
C SER A 111 -19.00 -14.80 -3.64
N GLY A 112 -18.21 -14.65 -4.71
CA GLY A 112 -18.32 -13.51 -5.62
C GLY A 112 -17.53 -12.26 -5.20
N GLN A 113 -16.58 -12.43 -4.28
CA GLN A 113 -15.66 -11.41 -3.81
C GLN A 113 -14.23 -11.72 -4.26
N ALA A 114 -13.30 -10.85 -3.88
CA ALA A 114 -11.89 -10.95 -4.18
C ALA A 114 -11.09 -10.64 -2.92
N GLY A 115 -10.93 -11.63 -2.04
CA GLY A 115 -10.10 -11.53 -0.84
C GLY A 115 -9.03 -12.61 -0.77
N ASP A 116 -8.05 -12.35 0.09
CA ASP A 116 -6.99 -13.28 0.49
C ASP A 116 -6.93 -13.32 2.02
N TYR A 117 -7.27 -14.49 2.56
CA TYR A 117 -7.55 -14.71 3.98
C TYR A 117 -6.58 -15.72 4.57
N TYR A 118 -6.20 -15.52 5.84
CA TYR A 118 -5.17 -16.32 6.47
C TYR A 118 -5.53 -16.78 7.88
N PHE A 119 -5.19 -18.03 8.17
CA PHE A 119 -5.14 -18.60 9.53
C PHE A 119 -3.70 -18.99 9.84
N ILE A 120 -3.09 -18.29 10.80
CA ILE A 120 -1.64 -18.28 10.99
C ILE A 120 -1.29 -18.67 12.43
N LEU A 121 -0.28 -19.52 12.59
CA LEU A 121 0.29 -19.87 13.89
C LEU A 121 1.79 -19.51 13.93
N LEU A 122 2.17 -18.78 14.97
CA LEU A 122 3.53 -18.29 15.18
C LEU A 122 4.20 -18.99 16.36
N ASN A 123 5.49 -19.29 16.18
CA ASN A 123 6.34 -19.79 17.25
C ASN A 123 7.08 -18.69 18.01
N THR A 124 7.15 -17.48 17.44
CA THR A 124 7.73 -16.30 18.07
C THR A 124 6.84 -15.12 17.73
N TYR A 125 6.47 -14.33 18.72
CA TYR A 125 5.73 -13.08 18.54
C TYR A 125 5.95 -12.22 19.79
N ASP A 126 6.38 -10.97 19.61
CA ASP A 126 6.63 -10.03 20.72
C ASP A 126 5.94 -8.66 20.54
N GLY A 127 5.13 -8.49 19.47
CA GLY A 127 4.40 -7.26 19.21
C GLY A 127 5.28 -6.06 18.81
N SER A 128 6.56 -6.28 18.49
CA SER A 128 7.54 -5.20 18.26
C SER A 128 7.67 -4.74 16.81
N GLY A 129 6.93 -5.32 15.85
CA GLY A 129 7.14 -5.05 14.42
C GLY A 129 8.31 -5.81 13.78
N SER A 130 9.10 -6.56 14.55
CA SER A 130 10.24 -7.32 14.00
C SER A 130 10.56 -8.65 14.69
N GLY A 131 10.02 -8.89 15.89
CA GLY A 131 10.30 -10.08 16.71
C GLY A 131 9.29 -11.20 16.54
N TYR A 132 9.01 -11.62 15.30
CA TYR A 132 8.07 -12.70 15.00
C TYR A 132 8.64 -13.80 14.09
N ASN A 133 8.06 -14.99 14.16
CA ASN A 133 8.45 -16.13 13.34
C ASN A 133 7.27 -17.10 13.16
N TRP A 134 6.93 -17.38 11.90
CA TRP A 134 5.79 -18.21 11.51
C TRP A 134 6.14 -19.69 11.44
N SER A 135 5.20 -20.52 11.89
CA SER A 135 5.32 -21.98 11.85
C SER A 135 4.33 -22.63 10.90
N GLY A 136 3.11 -22.13 10.85
CA GLY A 136 2.07 -22.62 9.96
C GLY A 136 1.21 -21.49 9.45
N GLN A 137 0.88 -21.53 8.17
CA GLN A 137 0.04 -20.53 7.52
C GLN A 137 -0.86 -21.23 6.52
N MET A 138 -2.17 -21.14 6.72
CA MET A 138 -3.18 -21.55 5.75
C MET A 138 -3.67 -20.31 5.02
N HIS A 139 -3.61 -20.33 3.68
CA HIS A 139 -4.04 -19.24 2.81
C HIS A 139 -5.26 -19.68 2.00
N MET A 140 -6.30 -18.85 2.02
CA MET A 140 -7.53 -19.04 1.26
C MET A 140 -7.67 -17.85 0.31
N SER A 141 -7.59 -18.12 -1.00
CA SER A 141 -7.54 -17.08 -2.03
C SER A 141 -8.70 -17.17 -3.00
N ASP A 142 -9.51 -16.11 -3.08
CA ASP A 142 -10.62 -16.03 -4.04
C ASP A 142 -10.12 -16.01 -5.49
N ALA A 143 -8.95 -15.40 -5.73
CA ALA A 143 -8.33 -15.31 -7.05
C ALA A 143 -8.01 -16.69 -7.63
N THR A 144 -7.53 -17.62 -6.79
CA THR A 144 -7.23 -19.00 -7.21
C THR A 144 -8.38 -19.97 -6.93
N GLN A 145 -9.34 -19.57 -6.08
CA GLN A 145 -10.41 -20.41 -5.53
C GLN A 145 -9.88 -21.63 -4.76
N GLN A 146 -8.68 -21.50 -4.19
CA GLN A 146 -7.97 -22.58 -3.53
C GLN A 146 -7.62 -22.22 -2.09
N VAL A 147 -7.51 -23.28 -1.28
CA VAL A 147 -6.89 -23.28 0.04
C VAL A 147 -5.58 -24.04 -0.07
N ASN A 148 -4.49 -23.38 0.27
CA ASN A 148 -3.15 -23.92 0.30
C ASN A 148 -2.45 -23.54 1.62
N SER A 149 -1.22 -24.00 1.76
CA SER A 149 -0.37 -23.64 2.89
C SER A 149 1.07 -23.51 2.42
N ASP A 150 1.74 -22.46 2.88
CA ASP A 150 3.13 -22.20 2.57
C ASP A 150 4.08 -22.86 3.58
N ASN A 151 5.25 -23.28 3.10
CA ASN A 151 6.30 -23.82 3.94
C ASN A 151 7.11 -22.69 4.61
N VAL A 152 6.46 -21.92 5.46
CA VAL A 152 7.03 -20.71 6.09
C VAL A 152 8.08 -21.02 7.15
N ALA A 153 8.03 -22.19 7.78
CA ALA A 153 9.00 -22.63 8.77
C ALA A 153 10.37 -23.05 8.17
N GLY A 154 10.55 -23.05 6.85
CA GLY A 154 11.82 -23.35 6.18
C GLY A 154 12.28 -24.82 6.24
N GLY A 155 11.36 -25.74 6.54
CA GLY A 155 11.63 -27.14 6.86
C GLY A 155 11.23 -28.15 5.79
N VAL A 156 11.29 -29.45 6.13
CA VAL A 156 10.68 -30.52 5.30
C VAL A 156 9.18 -30.62 5.58
N GLY A 157 8.39 -30.97 4.56
CA GLY A 157 6.95 -31.21 4.73
C GLY A 157 6.25 -31.45 3.40
N THR A 158 5.10 -32.11 3.48
CA THR A 158 4.19 -32.37 2.35
C THR A 158 3.00 -31.43 2.43
N TYR A 159 2.88 -30.57 1.41
CA TYR A 159 1.86 -29.52 1.31
C TYR A 159 0.94 -29.81 0.12
N GLY A 160 -0.36 -29.76 0.37
CA GLY A 160 -1.43 -30.00 -0.59
C GLY A 160 -2.27 -28.75 -0.82
N VAL A 161 -3.18 -28.85 -1.78
CA VAL A 161 -4.16 -27.81 -2.10
C VAL A 161 -5.55 -28.42 -2.14
N THR A 162 -6.55 -27.66 -1.72
CA THR A 162 -7.97 -28.00 -1.87
C THR A 162 -8.74 -26.79 -2.38
N ASN A 163 -10.00 -26.94 -2.77
CA ASN A 163 -10.82 -25.81 -3.22
C ASN A 163 -11.47 -25.12 -2.01
N ILE A 164 -11.69 -23.81 -2.13
CA ILE A 164 -12.56 -23.08 -1.21
C ILE A 164 -13.98 -23.62 -1.30
N ILE A 165 -14.64 -23.74 -0.15
CA ILE A 165 -16.07 -23.98 -0.05
C ILE A 165 -16.71 -22.65 0.31
N TYR A 166 -17.36 -22.06 -0.68
CA TYR A 166 -18.08 -20.80 -0.50
C TYR A 166 -19.45 -21.01 0.12
N ASP A 167 -19.92 -19.95 0.76
CA ASP A 167 -21.27 -19.80 1.29
C ASP A 167 -21.69 -20.89 2.31
N ASP A 168 -20.72 -21.55 2.93
CA ASP A 168 -20.93 -22.57 3.96
C ASP A 168 -19.86 -22.44 5.06
N TRP A 169 -20.24 -22.84 6.27
CA TRP A 169 -19.31 -22.84 7.40
C TRP A 169 -18.44 -24.08 7.36
N VAL A 170 -17.13 -23.89 7.32
CA VAL A 170 -16.15 -24.98 7.24
C VAL A 170 -15.15 -24.90 8.37
N GLU A 171 -14.65 -26.06 8.77
CA GLU A 171 -13.62 -26.13 9.80
C GLU A 171 -12.24 -25.88 9.21
N VAL A 172 -11.49 -24.99 9.83
CA VAL A 172 -10.04 -24.94 9.77
C VAL A 172 -9.52 -25.64 11.03
N ARG A 173 -8.62 -26.60 10.84
CA ARG A 173 -7.97 -27.33 11.95
C ARG A 173 -6.48 -27.43 11.71
N VAL A 174 -5.68 -27.01 12.69
CA VAL A 174 -4.22 -27.15 12.69
C VAL A 174 -3.81 -27.94 13.92
N GLU A 175 -3.11 -29.06 13.72
CA GLU A 175 -2.61 -29.92 14.79
C GLU A 175 -1.09 -29.73 14.91
N VAL A 176 -0.63 -29.40 16.11
CA VAL A 176 0.78 -29.17 16.42
C VAL A 176 1.22 -30.15 17.49
N ASP A 177 2.36 -30.79 17.32
CA ASP A 177 3.02 -31.62 18.34
C ASP A 177 4.43 -31.10 18.55
N LEU A 178 4.68 -30.46 19.69
CA LEU A 178 5.97 -29.84 20.00
C LEU A 178 7.02 -30.85 20.48
N ASP A 179 6.59 -32.05 20.86
CA ASP A 179 7.44 -33.08 21.46
C ASP A 179 8.07 -34.02 20.42
N ASN A 180 7.50 -34.06 19.21
CA ASN A 180 7.93 -34.94 18.13
C ASN A 180 8.40 -34.14 16.90
N SER A 181 9.39 -34.64 16.15
CA SER A 181 9.85 -34.03 14.90
C SER A 181 9.57 -34.92 13.69
N PRO A 182 9.38 -34.36 12.47
CA PRO A 182 9.25 -35.15 11.25
C PRO A 182 10.52 -35.94 10.95
N ALA A 183 10.36 -37.11 10.32
CA ALA A 183 11.50 -37.94 9.97
C ALA A 183 12.33 -37.32 8.84
N GLY A 184 13.60 -37.02 9.10
CA GLY A 184 14.54 -36.49 8.10
C GLY A 184 14.60 -34.96 8.02
N GLY A 185 13.88 -34.27 8.89
CA GLY A 185 13.93 -32.83 9.05
C GLY A 185 15.08 -32.32 9.92
N THR A 186 15.29 -31.01 9.93
CA THR A 186 16.31 -30.31 10.73
C THR A 186 15.74 -29.50 11.90
N GLY A 187 14.42 -29.40 11.98
CA GLY A 187 13.66 -28.67 12.98
C GLY A 187 13.10 -29.51 14.12
N THR A 188 12.35 -28.85 14.99
CA THR A 188 11.67 -29.43 16.16
C THR A 188 10.16 -29.22 16.06
N GLY A 189 9.39 -30.22 16.48
CA GLY A 189 7.92 -30.19 16.44
C GLY A 189 7.35 -30.56 15.06
N THR A 190 6.12 -31.08 15.02
CA THR A 190 5.36 -31.35 13.78
C THR A 190 4.13 -30.46 13.69
N VAL A 191 3.75 -30.07 12.47
CA VAL A 191 2.49 -29.40 12.16
C VAL A 191 1.72 -30.12 11.05
N GLN A 192 0.41 -30.26 11.24
CA GLN A 192 -0.55 -30.75 10.26
C GLN A 192 -1.71 -29.76 10.15
N ALA A 193 -2.33 -29.65 8.99
CA ALA A 193 -3.45 -28.74 8.79
C ALA A 193 -4.50 -29.35 7.87
N PHE A 194 -5.77 -29.05 8.17
CA PHE A 194 -6.95 -29.57 7.51
C PHE A 194 -7.93 -28.44 7.22
N TYR A 195 -8.48 -28.42 6.01
CA TYR A 195 -9.59 -27.56 5.63
C TYR A 195 -10.78 -28.45 5.27
N ASN A 196 -11.86 -28.34 6.05
CA ASN A 196 -13.04 -29.20 5.96
C ASN A 196 -12.69 -30.71 5.91
N ASP A 197 -11.86 -31.15 6.86
CA ASP A 197 -11.27 -32.51 6.95
C ASP A 197 -10.38 -32.94 5.78
N VAL A 198 -10.14 -32.08 4.78
CA VAL A 198 -9.14 -32.32 3.74
C VAL A 198 -7.78 -31.89 4.26
N GLN A 199 -6.85 -32.84 4.41
CA GLN A 199 -5.49 -32.57 4.87
C GLN A 199 -4.69 -31.80 3.80
N ILE A 200 -4.18 -30.62 4.16
CA ILE A 200 -3.35 -29.77 3.31
C ILE A 200 -1.90 -29.64 3.81
N ILE A 201 -1.61 -29.97 5.07
CA ILE A 201 -0.24 -30.20 5.57
C ILE A 201 -0.22 -31.58 6.21
N THR A 202 0.67 -32.46 5.75
CA THR A 202 0.76 -33.85 6.24
C THR A 202 1.81 -34.06 7.32
N ASP A 203 2.98 -33.44 7.17
CA ASP A 203 4.16 -33.70 7.99
C ASP A 203 5.11 -32.50 8.03
N GLY A 204 4.56 -31.28 8.17
CA GLY A 204 5.35 -30.06 8.27
C GLY A 204 6.18 -30.01 9.54
N GLU A 205 7.31 -29.30 9.50
CA GLU A 205 8.09 -28.96 10.69
C GLU A 205 7.50 -27.76 11.41
N TRP A 206 7.32 -27.84 12.73
CA TRP A 206 6.84 -26.70 13.52
C TRP A 206 7.85 -25.56 13.49
N THR A 207 9.13 -25.80 13.76
CA THR A 207 10.15 -24.75 13.72
C THR A 207 11.51 -25.25 13.25
N THR A 208 12.14 -24.51 12.33
CA THR A 208 13.59 -24.59 12.08
C THR A 208 14.35 -23.36 12.60
N THR A 209 13.62 -22.26 12.85
CA THR A 209 14.10 -20.98 13.38
C THR A 209 13.00 -20.38 14.28
N GLY A 210 13.38 -19.61 15.31
CA GLY A 210 12.44 -19.12 16.32
C GLY A 210 12.39 -20.02 17.57
N GLN A 211 11.33 -19.93 18.36
CA GLN A 211 11.20 -20.67 19.62
C GLN A 211 10.57 -22.06 19.40
N GLN A 212 10.92 -23.03 20.25
CA GLN A 212 10.16 -24.28 20.37
C GLN A 212 8.95 -24.05 21.30
N ALA A 213 8.07 -23.14 20.88
CA ALA A 213 6.87 -22.77 21.60
C ALA A 213 5.76 -22.38 20.62
N MET A 214 4.50 -22.43 21.06
CA MET A 214 3.41 -21.70 20.44
C MET A 214 3.32 -20.33 21.12
N GLN A 215 3.32 -19.24 20.35
CA GLN A 215 3.23 -17.87 20.89
C GLN A 215 1.96 -17.11 20.49
N CYS A 216 1.49 -17.28 19.25
CA CYS A 216 0.41 -16.46 18.72
C CYS A 216 -0.45 -17.19 17.68
N LEU A 217 -1.76 -16.96 17.75
CA LEU A 217 -2.71 -17.17 16.66
C LEU A 217 -2.94 -15.81 15.99
N ASP A 218 -2.84 -15.79 14.68
CA ASP A 218 -2.98 -14.60 13.83
C ASP A 218 -4.06 -14.90 12.78
N LEU A 219 -5.06 -14.02 12.74
CA LEU A 219 -6.17 -14.03 11.82
C LEU A 219 -6.07 -12.76 10.96
N TYR A 220 -5.74 -12.95 9.69
CA TYR A 220 -5.39 -11.84 8.82
C TYR A 220 -6.21 -11.85 7.52
N ASN A 221 -6.76 -10.69 7.18
CA ASN A 221 -7.32 -10.39 5.87
C ASN A 221 -6.49 -9.30 5.20
N THR A 222 -5.93 -9.61 4.03
CA THR A 222 -5.12 -8.63 3.28
C THR A 222 -5.95 -7.43 2.82
N GLY A 223 -5.30 -6.40 2.29
CA GLY A 223 -5.96 -5.22 1.73
C GLY A 223 -6.87 -5.45 0.49
N ASN A 224 -7.15 -6.71 0.15
CA ASN A 224 -8.09 -7.07 -0.89
C ASN A 224 -9.55 -6.93 -0.39
N PRO A 225 -10.50 -6.52 -1.25
CA PRO A 225 -11.85 -6.07 -0.82
C PRO A 225 -12.78 -7.17 -0.28
N GLY A 226 -12.37 -8.44 -0.30
CA GLY A 226 -13.17 -9.53 0.25
C GLY A 226 -13.29 -9.46 1.77
N VAL A 227 -14.43 -9.94 2.30
CA VAL A 227 -14.68 -10.07 3.74
C VAL A 227 -14.82 -11.54 4.09
N PHE A 228 -14.38 -11.93 5.27
CA PHE A 228 -14.61 -13.29 5.75
C PHE A 228 -14.78 -13.35 7.25
N TYR A 229 -15.25 -14.50 7.73
CA TYR A 229 -15.74 -14.62 9.09
C TYR A 229 -15.08 -15.79 9.81
N TYR A 230 -14.80 -15.59 11.09
CA TYR A 230 -14.45 -16.66 12.02
C TYR A 230 -15.48 -16.80 13.13
N ASP A 231 -15.63 -18.03 13.60
CA ASP A 231 -16.45 -18.41 14.73
C ASP A 231 -15.85 -19.64 15.43
N ASP A 232 -16.29 -19.93 16.65
CA ASP A 232 -15.90 -21.11 17.43
C ASP A 232 -14.38 -21.36 17.48
N VAL A 233 -13.58 -20.32 17.79
CA VAL A 233 -12.11 -20.46 17.88
C VAL A 233 -11.77 -21.27 19.13
N SER A 234 -11.03 -22.36 18.98
CA SER A 234 -10.70 -23.25 20.09
C SER A 234 -9.27 -23.79 20.04
N ILE A 235 -8.73 -24.07 21.22
CA ILE A 235 -7.45 -24.76 21.40
C ILE A 235 -7.70 -25.96 22.30
N GLU A 236 -7.38 -27.16 21.83
CA GLU A 236 -7.51 -28.40 22.59
C GLU A 236 -6.15 -29.07 22.77
N CYS A 237 -5.85 -29.57 23.97
CA CYS A 237 -4.78 -30.54 24.16
C CYS A 237 -5.24 -31.91 23.66
N ILE A 238 -4.54 -32.45 22.66
CA ILE A 238 -4.83 -33.77 22.05
C ILE A 238 -3.79 -34.83 22.40
N GLY A 239 -2.69 -34.46 23.08
CA GLY A 239 -1.61 -35.35 23.50
C GLY A 239 -1.24 -35.24 24.99
N ALA A 240 0.02 -35.50 25.32
CA ALA A 240 0.53 -35.44 26.69
C ALA A 240 0.91 -33.99 27.08
N CYS A 241 -0.06 -33.10 27.27
CA CYS A 241 0.22 -31.76 27.79
C CYS A 241 0.41 -31.85 29.31
N SER A 242 1.65 -32.08 29.75
CA SER A 242 2.00 -32.04 31.17
C SER A 242 2.47 -30.64 31.55
N CYS A 243 1.81 -30.04 32.54
CA CYS A 243 2.23 -28.80 33.18
C CYS A 243 2.18 -27.52 32.35
N LEU A 244 0.95 -27.14 31.97
CA LEU A 244 0.65 -25.90 31.26
C LEU A 244 1.13 -24.64 32.04
N PRO A 245 1.63 -23.61 31.35
CA PRO A 245 2.14 -22.38 31.98
C PRO A 245 1.05 -21.56 32.68
N PHE A 246 1.45 -20.55 33.45
CA PHE A 246 0.53 -19.49 33.87
C PHE A 246 0.27 -18.56 32.68
N ASP A 247 -0.96 -18.10 32.53
CA ASP A 247 -1.37 -17.25 31.39
C ASP A 247 -1.16 -15.77 31.70
N VAL A 248 -1.81 -15.32 32.78
CA VAL A 248 -1.72 -13.97 33.32
C VAL A 248 -1.12 -14.06 34.71
N PHE A 249 -0.16 -13.19 35.01
CA PHE A 249 0.33 -12.99 36.38
C PHE A 249 0.55 -11.50 36.64
N THR A 250 -0.27 -10.92 37.51
CA THR A 250 -0.17 -9.52 37.94
C THR A 250 0.11 -9.41 39.43
N ALA A 251 0.76 -8.31 39.81
CA ALA A 251 1.07 -7.96 41.19
C ALA A 251 0.61 -6.53 41.47
N ASP A 252 -0.53 -6.39 42.16
CA ASP A 252 -1.12 -5.10 42.52
C ASP A 252 -0.77 -4.74 43.96
N ILE A 253 -0.35 -3.50 44.20
CA ILE A 253 0.10 -3.07 45.54
C ILE A 253 -0.78 -1.98 46.14
N ASP A 254 -1.21 -2.19 47.39
CA ASP A 254 -1.77 -1.14 48.23
C ASP A 254 -0.67 -0.57 49.12
N CYS A 255 -0.09 0.56 48.71
CA CYS A 255 0.98 1.21 49.46
C CYS A 255 0.54 1.92 50.75
N LEU A 256 -0.76 1.96 51.05
CA LEU A 256 -1.25 2.43 52.34
C LEU A 256 -1.12 1.35 53.42
N THR A 257 -1.33 0.09 53.04
CA THR A 257 -1.28 -1.08 53.95
C THR A 257 -0.03 -1.94 53.77
N ASN A 258 0.73 -1.69 52.69
CA ASN A 258 1.81 -2.53 52.18
C ASN A 258 1.34 -3.94 51.79
N ASP A 259 0.10 -4.10 51.37
CA ASP A 259 -0.40 -5.40 50.92
C ASP A 259 -0.14 -5.56 49.41
N VAL A 260 0.44 -6.70 49.01
CA VAL A 260 0.59 -7.06 47.58
C VAL A 260 -0.42 -8.13 47.25
N THR A 261 -1.36 -7.81 46.35
CA THR A 261 -2.31 -8.77 45.80
C THR A 261 -1.77 -9.30 44.48
N LEU A 262 -1.39 -10.57 44.51
CA LEU A 262 -1.01 -11.33 43.34
C LEU A 262 -2.26 -11.96 42.74
N ASN A 263 -2.49 -11.74 41.45
CA ASN A 263 -3.57 -12.39 40.71
C ASN A 263 -2.98 -13.15 39.52
N TRP A 264 -3.47 -14.35 39.29
CA TRP A 264 -3.05 -15.12 38.14
C TRP A 264 -4.15 -16.03 37.64
N THR A 265 -3.97 -16.46 36.40
CA THR A 265 -4.75 -17.52 35.80
C THR A 265 -3.80 -18.67 35.46
N SER A 266 -4.24 -19.91 35.70
CA SER A 266 -3.69 -21.02 34.92
C SER A 266 -3.94 -20.73 33.44
N PHE A 267 -3.13 -21.29 32.54
CA PHE A 267 -3.40 -21.24 31.09
C PHE A 267 -4.91 -21.34 30.83
N LEU A 268 -5.52 -20.23 30.42
CA LEU A 268 -6.92 -20.11 30.03
C LEU A 268 -7.96 -20.54 31.09
N ASN A 269 -7.70 -20.28 32.37
CA ASN A 269 -8.64 -20.45 33.49
C ASN A 269 -9.07 -21.91 33.80
N ILE A 270 -8.31 -22.92 33.39
CA ILE A 270 -8.65 -24.31 33.73
C ILE A 270 -8.53 -24.53 35.25
N PRO A 271 -9.61 -24.86 35.98
CA PRO A 271 -9.56 -25.06 37.41
C PRO A 271 -8.73 -26.31 37.78
N GLY A 272 -7.72 -26.16 38.64
CA GLY A 272 -6.96 -27.28 39.20
C GLY A 272 -5.77 -27.78 38.36
N GLY A 273 -5.14 -26.90 37.57
CA GLY A 273 -4.02 -27.25 36.68
C GLY A 273 -2.75 -27.78 37.37
N TYR A 274 -2.53 -27.46 38.65
CA TYR A 274 -1.29 -27.82 39.37
C TYR A 274 -1.56 -28.83 40.50
N GLN A 275 -1.63 -30.12 40.16
CA GLN A 275 -2.11 -31.19 41.06
C GLN A 275 -1.42 -31.26 42.43
N GLN A 276 -0.18 -30.78 42.55
CA GLN A 276 0.59 -30.78 43.80
C GLN A 276 0.64 -29.41 44.49
N GLY A 277 0.03 -28.37 43.90
CA GLY A 277 -0.09 -27.02 44.47
C GLY A 277 0.70 -25.95 43.72
N ILE A 278 0.59 -24.72 44.21
CA ILE A 278 1.32 -23.54 43.71
C ILE A 278 2.17 -22.98 44.86
N GLN A 279 3.46 -22.77 44.64
CA GLN A 279 4.32 -22.03 45.56
C GLN A 279 4.42 -20.57 45.14
N VAL A 280 4.30 -19.66 46.09
CA VAL A 280 4.57 -18.23 45.90
C VAL A 280 5.91 -17.91 46.56
N LEU A 281 6.85 -17.37 45.80
CA LEU A 281 8.15 -16.93 46.26
C LEU A 281 8.20 -15.39 46.18
N ARG A 282 8.76 -14.76 47.21
CA ARG A 282 9.14 -13.33 47.21
C ARG A 282 10.65 -13.24 47.36
N ASN A 283 11.32 -12.62 46.39
CA ASN A 283 12.78 -12.50 46.31
C ASN A 283 13.47 -13.87 46.45
N GLY A 284 12.91 -14.90 45.79
CA GLY A 284 13.40 -16.28 45.85
C GLY A 284 13.11 -17.03 47.16
N VAL A 285 12.36 -16.45 48.10
CA VAL A 285 11.97 -17.09 49.36
C VAL A 285 10.49 -17.44 49.33
N VAL A 286 10.14 -18.71 49.60
CA VAL A 286 8.73 -19.15 49.67
C VAL A 286 7.98 -18.37 50.76
N VAL A 287 6.91 -17.68 50.38
CA VAL A 287 6.00 -16.94 51.27
C VAL A 287 4.62 -17.61 51.40
N ALA A 288 4.23 -18.46 50.45
CA ALA A 288 3.02 -19.26 50.56
C ALA A 288 3.08 -20.57 49.74
N ASP A 289 2.34 -21.58 50.21
CA ASP A 289 1.98 -22.79 49.48
C ASP A 289 0.45 -22.83 49.35
N LEU A 290 -0.06 -22.91 48.12
CA LEU A 290 -1.47 -22.77 47.79
C LEU A 290 -1.99 -24.04 47.10
N ALA A 291 -3.32 -24.19 47.10
CA ALA A 291 -3.97 -25.23 46.31
C ALA A 291 -3.73 -25.02 44.81
N GLY A 292 -3.73 -26.11 44.04
CA GLY A 292 -3.45 -26.10 42.60
C GLY A 292 -4.45 -25.35 41.72
N ASP A 293 -5.57 -24.93 42.30
CA ASP A 293 -6.65 -24.15 41.71
C ASP A 293 -6.72 -22.72 42.26
N ALA A 294 -5.74 -22.29 43.07
CA ALA A 294 -5.68 -20.91 43.53
C ALA A 294 -5.45 -19.96 42.34
N LEU A 295 -6.11 -18.81 42.36
CA LEU A 295 -6.02 -17.76 41.33
C LEU A 295 -5.50 -16.43 41.91
N THR A 296 -5.29 -16.37 43.23
CA THR A 296 -4.89 -15.14 43.90
C THR A 296 -4.21 -15.42 45.24
N TYR A 297 -3.35 -14.50 45.66
CA TYR A 297 -2.73 -14.47 46.98
C TYR A 297 -2.42 -13.05 47.40
N THR A 298 -2.77 -12.69 48.63
CA THR A 298 -2.36 -11.40 49.21
C THR A 298 -1.21 -11.61 50.20
N ASP A 299 -0.05 -11.02 49.88
CA ASP A 299 1.08 -10.88 50.78
C ASP A 299 0.85 -9.65 51.68
N VAL A 300 0.33 -9.90 52.87
CA VAL A 300 -0.07 -8.84 53.80
C VAL A 300 1.15 -8.20 54.45
N ALA A 301 1.21 -6.87 54.45
CA ALA A 301 2.30 -6.07 55.02
C ALA A 301 3.69 -6.49 54.51
N ALA A 302 3.82 -6.62 53.19
CA ALA A 302 5.06 -6.90 52.52
C ALA A 302 6.14 -5.84 52.83
N PRO A 303 7.44 -6.21 52.86
CA PRO A 303 8.52 -5.27 53.06
C PRO A 303 8.54 -4.16 52.02
N LEU A 304 8.95 -2.95 52.42
CA LEU A 304 9.17 -1.84 51.50
C LEU A 304 10.36 -2.12 50.58
N GLY A 305 10.34 -1.50 49.40
CA GLY A 305 11.34 -1.66 48.34
C GLY A 305 10.86 -2.57 47.19
N LEU A 306 11.77 -2.86 46.26
CA LEU A 306 11.52 -3.74 45.13
C LEU A 306 11.32 -5.19 45.58
N LEU A 307 10.18 -5.76 45.21
CA LEU A 307 9.79 -7.13 45.49
C LEU A 307 9.60 -7.87 44.16
N GLN A 308 10.35 -8.94 43.97
CA GLN A 308 10.16 -9.88 42.88
C GLN A 308 9.33 -11.06 43.38
N TYR A 309 8.16 -11.28 42.79
CA TYR A 309 7.33 -12.44 43.05
C TYR A 309 7.51 -13.48 41.95
N THR A 310 7.58 -14.75 42.35
CA THR A 310 7.60 -15.90 41.43
C THR A 310 6.56 -16.92 41.88
N LEU A 311 5.69 -17.34 40.96
CA LEU A 311 4.81 -18.48 41.13
C LEU A 311 5.51 -19.74 40.60
N THR A 312 5.35 -20.86 41.30
CA THR A 312 5.76 -22.19 40.82
C THR A 312 4.57 -23.14 40.93
N GLY A 313 4.01 -23.54 39.79
CA GLY A 313 2.95 -24.56 39.74
C GLY A 313 3.55 -25.96 39.62
N ASP A 314 3.20 -26.89 40.52
CA ASP A 314 3.64 -28.29 40.49
C ASP A 314 2.53 -29.20 40.00
N CYS A 315 2.80 -29.87 38.88
CA CYS A 315 1.84 -30.69 38.16
C CYS A 315 1.94 -32.18 38.52
N GLY A 316 2.90 -32.55 39.37
CA GLY A 316 3.24 -33.93 39.69
C GLY A 316 4.20 -34.56 38.68
N GLY A 317 4.77 -35.72 39.03
CA GLY A 317 5.72 -36.42 38.16
C GLY A 317 7.12 -35.78 38.07
N GLY A 318 7.35 -34.64 38.75
CA GLY A 318 8.59 -33.87 38.68
C GLY A 318 8.51 -32.64 37.77
N GLU A 319 7.37 -32.39 37.14
CA GLU A 319 7.14 -31.27 36.22
C GLU A 319 6.61 -30.04 36.97
N THR A 320 7.20 -28.88 36.68
CA THR A 320 6.81 -27.58 37.26
C THR A 320 6.81 -26.48 36.20
N THR A 321 5.95 -25.48 36.37
CA THR A 321 5.98 -24.24 35.58
C THR A 321 6.16 -23.02 36.48
N THR A 322 6.65 -21.90 35.93
CA THR A 322 6.90 -20.67 36.70
C THR A 322 6.47 -19.40 35.98
N ALA A 323 6.02 -18.41 36.74
CA ALA A 323 5.78 -17.03 36.27
C ALA A 323 6.37 -16.03 37.26
N SER A 324 6.81 -14.85 36.81
CA SER A 324 7.38 -13.81 37.68
C SER A 324 6.80 -12.43 37.40
N ALA A 325 6.69 -11.60 38.45
CA ALA A 325 6.24 -10.21 38.39
C ALA A 325 7.02 -9.39 39.43
N GLU A 326 7.20 -8.09 39.17
CA GLU A 326 7.89 -7.18 40.08
C GLU A 326 6.96 -6.06 40.53
N VAL A 327 7.07 -5.68 41.79
CA VAL A 327 6.32 -4.56 42.37
C VAL A 327 7.16 -3.86 43.43
N ALA A 328 7.01 -2.55 43.57
CA ALA A 328 7.70 -1.78 44.58
C ALA A 328 6.71 -0.98 45.42
N CYS A 329 6.89 -0.99 46.74
CA CYS A 329 6.21 -0.05 47.63
C CYS A 329 7.18 0.83 48.39
N THR A 330 6.87 2.12 48.41
CA THR A 330 7.61 3.17 49.12
C THR A 330 6.99 3.48 50.49
N GLY A 331 5.78 2.97 50.75
CA GLY A 331 4.99 3.19 51.97
C GLY A 331 4.18 4.49 51.92
N ALA A 332 3.28 4.70 52.90
CA ALA A 332 2.59 5.97 53.05
C ALA A 332 3.62 7.11 53.21
N CYS A 333 3.61 8.05 52.25
CA CYS A 333 4.47 9.23 52.09
C CYS A 333 5.28 9.52 53.37
N PRO A 334 6.61 9.22 53.40
CA PRO A 334 7.43 9.47 54.57
C PRO A 334 7.32 10.95 54.99
N PRO A 335 7.62 11.32 56.24
CA PRO A 335 7.60 12.72 56.65
C PRO A 335 8.60 13.49 55.78
N VAL A 336 8.09 14.15 54.74
CA VAL A 336 8.87 14.84 53.71
C VAL A 336 9.73 15.90 54.38
N GLY A 337 11.04 15.67 54.36
CA GLY A 337 12.04 16.59 54.91
C GLY A 337 12.31 17.75 53.95
N THR A 338 12.28 17.47 52.65
CA THR A 338 12.59 18.41 51.56
C THR A 338 11.44 18.38 50.54
N PRO A 339 10.84 19.53 50.17
CA PRO A 339 9.78 19.57 49.17
C PRO A 339 10.20 19.08 47.79
N GLY A 340 9.36 18.27 47.15
CA GLY A 340 9.57 17.71 45.81
C GLY A 340 10.52 16.52 45.76
N ASP A 341 10.85 15.95 46.92
CA ASP A 341 11.73 14.78 47.07
C ASP A 341 11.00 13.49 46.69
N GLU A 342 9.67 13.44 46.84
CA GLU A 342 8.86 12.28 46.52
C GLU A 342 7.70 12.67 45.59
N CYS A 343 7.20 11.74 44.80
CA CYS A 343 6.06 12.01 43.91
C CYS A 343 4.87 12.63 44.66
N CYS A 344 4.62 12.22 45.92
CA CYS A 344 3.48 12.68 46.71
C CYS A 344 3.55 14.15 47.12
N ASP A 345 4.73 14.78 47.03
CA ASP A 345 4.93 16.20 47.32
C ASP A 345 5.58 16.98 46.16
N ALA A 346 5.37 16.46 44.95
CA ALA A 346 5.85 17.05 43.70
C ALA A 346 5.56 18.55 43.60
N LEU A 347 6.56 19.31 43.16
CA LEU A 347 6.45 20.76 42.98
C LEU A 347 5.65 21.08 41.71
N VAL A 348 4.96 22.21 41.67
CA VAL A 348 4.29 22.63 40.42
C VAL A 348 5.31 23.29 39.50
N ALA A 349 5.54 22.70 38.33
CA ALA A 349 6.36 23.30 37.28
C ALA A 349 5.59 24.40 36.54
N VAL A 350 6.33 25.37 36.03
CA VAL A 350 5.83 26.43 35.15
C VAL A 350 6.40 26.24 33.74
N SER A 351 5.72 26.80 32.74
CA SER A 351 6.29 26.86 31.39
C SER A 351 7.56 27.73 31.38
N GLY A 352 8.61 27.25 30.71
CA GLY A 352 9.95 27.82 30.71
C GLY A 352 10.86 27.14 31.75
N ALA A 353 11.80 27.91 32.29
CA ALA A 353 12.83 27.39 33.19
C ALA A 353 12.29 27.17 34.63
N ASN A 354 12.56 25.98 35.16
CA ASN A 354 12.28 25.56 36.53
C ASN A 354 13.60 25.21 37.23
N ALA A 355 14.04 26.05 38.17
CA ALA A 355 15.25 25.77 38.92
C ALA A 355 15.06 24.55 39.84
N PHE A 356 16.04 23.64 39.87
CA PHE A 356 16.06 22.49 40.77
C PHE A 356 17.37 22.42 41.57
N ASP A 357 17.31 21.79 42.74
CA ASP A 357 18.47 21.43 43.55
C ASP A 357 18.21 20.06 44.19
N THR A 358 18.84 19.02 43.65
CA THR A 358 18.71 17.66 44.16
C THR A 358 19.65 17.36 45.33
N THR A 359 20.46 18.33 45.79
CA THR A 359 21.43 18.17 46.89
C THR A 359 20.72 17.97 48.24
N GLY A 360 20.25 16.76 48.49
CA GLY A 360 19.48 16.42 49.70
C GLY A 360 18.15 15.72 49.42
N TYR A 361 17.85 15.43 48.16
CA TYR A 361 16.83 14.45 47.80
C TYR A 361 17.33 13.02 48.08
N THR A 362 16.39 12.11 48.20
CA THR A 362 16.59 10.68 48.36
C THR A 362 16.41 9.98 47.02
N ASP A 363 16.82 8.72 46.94
CA ASP A 363 16.54 7.90 45.76
C ASP A 363 15.11 7.36 45.92
N SER A 364 14.17 7.89 45.12
CA SER A 364 12.77 7.48 45.14
C SER A 364 12.66 6.02 44.68
N PRO A 365 11.91 5.15 45.38
CA PRO A 365 11.84 3.73 45.02
C PRO A 365 10.90 3.44 43.84
N ASP A 366 10.38 4.48 43.17
CA ASP A 366 9.47 4.35 42.04
C ASP A 366 10.16 3.66 40.84
N PRO A 367 9.49 2.66 40.22
CA PRO A 367 10.05 2.00 39.06
C PRO A 367 10.04 2.93 37.84
N THR A 368 10.99 2.69 36.94
CA THR A 368 11.02 3.25 35.59
C THR A 368 11.12 2.11 34.59
N ASP A 369 10.42 2.25 33.48
CA ASP A 369 10.47 1.29 32.39
C ASP A 369 11.40 1.81 31.30
N GLY A 370 12.63 1.28 31.27
CA GLY A 370 13.62 1.64 30.27
C GLY A 370 13.22 1.27 28.83
N THR A 371 12.28 0.35 28.64
CA THR A 371 11.82 -0.06 27.29
C THR A 371 11.03 1.04 26.59
N GLN A 372 10.45 1.99 27.35
CA GLN A 372 9.73 3.14 26.83
C GLN A 372 10.65 4.31 26.45
N CYS A 373 11.97 4.16 26.60
CA CYS A 373 12.96 5.22 26.34
C CYS A 373 13.73 4.91 25.05
N ALA A 374 13.05 4.94 23.91
CA ALA A 374 13.66 4.59 22.63
C ALA A 374 14.88 5.47 22.31
N GLY A 375 16.02 4.85 22.01
CA GLY A 375 17.25 5.55 21.58
C GLY A 375 18.11 6.12 22.71
N THR A 376 17.76 5.90 23.97
CA THR A 376 18.47 6.42 25.14
C THR A 376 18.51 5.35 26.24
N PHE A 377 19.40 5.50 27.22
CA PHE A 377 19.50 4.58 28.35
C PHE A 377 19.11 5.32 29.61
N LEU A 378 18.38 4.66 30.52
CA LEU A 378 18.12 5.19 31.87
C LEU A 378 19.13 4.65 32.87
N GLY A 379 19.55 5.53 33.78
CA GLY A 379 20.44 5.23 34.89
C GLY A 379 19.65 4.87 36.14
N GLY A 380 20.20 5.25 37.29
CA GLY A 380 19.63 4.89 38.59
C GLY A 380 18.63 5.89 39.17
N PHE A 381 18.36 7.03 38.52
CA PHE A 381 17.58 8.13 39.09
C PHE A 381 18.03 8.49 40.52
N TYR A 382 19.33 8.69 40.72
CA TYR A 382 19.89 8.99 42.04
C TYR A 382 19.55 10.42 42.48
N GLN A 383 19.17 10.60 43.75
CA GLN A 383 18.72 11.86 44.35
C GLN A 383 17.73 12.58 43.43
N ASP A 384 16.57 11.97 43.20
CA ASP A 384 15.61 12.45 42.23
C ASP A 384 14.54 13.35 42.85
N GLY A 385 14.05 14.27 42.04
CA GLY A 385 12.96 15.17 42.39
C GLY A 385 11.76 15.01 41.48
N TRP A 386 10.63 15.55 41.93
CA TRP A 386 9.34 15.40 41.28
C TRP A 386 8.63 16.74 41.06
N TRP A 387 8.05 16.89 39.87
CA TRP A 387 7.25 18.04 39.47
C TRP A 387 5.93 17.62 38.82
N THR A 388 4.92 18.48 38.88
CA THR A 388 3.65 18.35 38.15
C THR A 388 3.51 19.48 37.14
N TYR A 389 3.03 19.16 35.94
CA TYR A 389 2.75 20.10 34.87
C TYR A 389 1.43 19.75 34.19
N THR A 390 0.46 20.66 34.20
CA THR A 390 -0.79 20.48 33.47
C THR A 390 -0.67 21.13 32.09
N ALA A 391 -0.72 20.33 31.04
CA ALA A 391 -0.66 20.82 29.68
C ALA A 391 -1.87 21.70 29.35
N THR A 392 -1.63 22.75 28.57
CA THR A 392 -2.62 23.78 28.23
C THR A 392 -3.12 23.66 26.80
N THR A 393 -2.35 23.03 25.92
CA THR A 393 -2.68 22.78 24.52
C THR A 393 -2.39 21.32 24.14
N ASN A 394 -2.99 20.85 23.05
CA ASN A 394 -2.59 19.59 22.42
C ASN A 394 -1.35 19.90 21.57
N SER A 395 -0.20 19.40 21.99
CA SER A 395 1.10 19.73 21.37
C SER A 395 2.13 18.64 21.69
N PHE A 396 3.41 18.91 21.45
CA PHE A 396 4.48 18.19 22.13
C PHE A 396 4.86 18.91 23.42
N LEU A 397 5.09 18.17 24.50
CA LEU A 397 5.76 18.63 25.71
C LEU A 397 7.25 18.35 25.57
N HIS A 398 8.04 19.41 25.67
CA HIS A 398 9.49 19.37 25.72
C HIS A 398 9.96 19.57 27.16
N VAL A 399 10.70 18.59 27.68
CA VAL A 399 11.31 18.62 29.01
C VAL A 399 12.80 18.42 28.85
N SER A 400 13.58 19.41 29.29
CA SER A 400 15.00 19.47 28.97
C SER A 400 15.84 19.92 30.16
N THR A 401 16.92 19.20 30.44
CA THR A 401 17.89 19.51 31.52
C THR A 401 19.26 19.86 30.96
N CYS A 402 19.33 20.24 29.68
CA CYS A 402 20.58 20.47 28.96
C CYS A 402 21.55 21.42 29.68
N ASN A 403 22.84 21.12 29.57
CA ASN A 403 23.95 21.86 30.20
C ASN A 403 23.96 21.78 31.74
N THR A 404 23.36 20.74 32.32
CA THR A 404 23.44 20.47 33.77
C THR A 404 24.37 19.29 34.04
N MET A 405 24.09 18.49 35.08
CA MET A 405 24.75 17.21 35.31
C MET A 405 24.25 16.16 34.32
N ASP A 406 24.81 14.97 34.46
CA ASP A 406 24.32 13.74 33.82
C ASP A 406 22.99 13.34 34.49
N THR A 407 21.88 13.45 33.78
CA THR A 407 20.51 13.33 34.34
C THR A 407 19.75 12.19 33.71
N ASP A 408 18.72 11.72 34.40
CA ASP A 408 17.64 10.93 33.83
C ASP A 408 16.30 11.65 34.01
N LEU A 409 15.46 11.61 32.98
CA LEU A 409 14.08 12.08 32.99
C LEU A 409 13.09 10.93 32.74
N ALA A 410 12.02 10.91 33.52
CA ALA A 410 10.83 10.12 33.25
C ALA A 410 9.58 10.96 33.45
N VAL A 411 8.61 10.82 32.56
CA VAL A 411 7.33 11.52 32.60
C VAL A 411 6.21 10.50 32.74
N TYR A 412 5.28 10.79 33.64
CA TYR A 412 4.14 9.96 33.97
C TYR A 412 2.84 10.72 33.77
N GLU A 413 1.75 10.05 33.43
CA GLU A 413 0.40 10.59 33.59
C GLU A 413 -0.08 10.40 35.03
N GLU A 414 -0.73 11.44 35.58
CA GLU A 414 -1.23 11.44 36.95
C GLU A 414 -2.35 10.39 37.16
N GLY A 415 -2.13 9.46 38.10
CA GLY A 415 -3.16 8.55 38.61
C GLY A 415 -3.90 9.11 39.83
N ALA A 416 -4.77 8.30 40.45
CA ALA A 416 -5.48 8.71 41.68
C ALA A 416 -4.51 8.99 42.85
N ASN A 417 -3.32 8.40 42.81
CA ASN A 417 -2.18 8.65 43.69
C ASN A 417 -0.87 8.25 42.98
N CYS A 418 0.26 8.56 43.60
CA CYS A 418 1.59 8.27 43.06
C CYS A 418 1.88 6.79 42.78
N GLY A 419 1.22 5.84 43.46
CA GLY A 419 1.36 4.41 43.17
C GLY A 419 0.60 3.97 41.92
N THR A 420 -0.28 4.81 41.38
CA THR A 420 -1.13 4.53 40.22
C THR A 420 -0.79 5.38 38.99
N LYS A 421 0.35 6.08 39.02
CA LYS A 421 0.85 6.84 37.87
C LYS A 421 1.34 5.90 36.78
N THR A 422 1.21 6.29 35.52
CA THR A 422 1.65 5.48 34.38
C THR A 422 2.77 6.21 33.66
N GLN A 423 3.92 5.56 33.47
CA GLN A 423 5.02 6.15 32.69
C GLN A 423 4.60 6.25 31.22
N VAL A 424 4.84 7.41 30.61
CA VAL A 424 4.45 7.70 29.22
C VAL A 424 5.62 8.12 28.34
N ALA A 425 6.72 8.58 28.93
CA ALA A 425 7.94 8.91 28.21
C ALA A 425 9.15 9.00 29.14
N CYS A 426 10.36 8.89 28.59
CA CYS A 426 11.59 8.98 29.36
C CYS A 426 12.80 9.25 28.46
N ASN A 427 13.85 9.86 29.03
CA ASN A 427 15.11 10.11 28.37
C ASN A 427 16.25 10.18 29.40
N GLY A 428 17.33 9.42 29.21
CA GLY A 428 18.54 9.57 30.04
C GLY A 428 19.52 10.51 29.37
N ASP A 429 20.06 10.09 28.23
CA ASP A 429 20.99 10.86 27.42
C ASP A 429 20.37 11.36 26.10
N ASP A 430 20.74 12.58 25.70
CA ASP A 430 20.58 13.11 24.34
C ASP A 430 21.77 12.72 23.45
N ILE A 431 21.90 11.42 23.18
CA ILE A 431 23.03 10.86 22.43
C ILE A 431 23.02 11.38 20.98
N GLY A 432 23.98 12.25 20.66
CA GLY A 432 24.15 12.82 19.32
C GLY A 432 23.46 14.16 19.12
N GLY A 433 22.66 14.61 20.09
CA GLY A 433 22.10 15.95 20.13
C GLY A 433 22.94 16.95 20.93
N PRO A 434 22.45 18.19 21.10
CA PRO A 434 23.20 19.28 21.74
C PRO A 434 23.42 19.09 23.25
N CYS A 435 22.72 18.17 23.91
CA CYS A 435 22.70 18.04 25.38
C CYS A 435 23.61 16.93 25.89
N GLY A 436 24.01 15.99 25.03
CA GLY A 436 25.04 15.01 25.31
C GLY A 436 24.64 14.02 26.39
N VAL A 437 25.11 14.25 27.62
CA VAL A 437 24.83 13.39 28.80
C VAL A 437 23.69 13.92 29.67
N SER A 438 23.12 15.07 29.33
CA SER A 438 21.90 15.55 29.97
C SER A 438 20.70 15.14 29.13
N SER A 439 19.55 15.06 29.79
CA SER A 439 18.32 14.57 29.19
C SER A 439 17.62 15.64 28.36
N ASP A 440 17.09 15.25 27.21
CA ASP A 440 16.29 16.08 26.31
C ASP A 440 15.11 15.25 25.79
N LEU A 441 13.91 15.52 26.31
CA LEU A 441 12.73 14.71 26.07
C LEU A 441 11.65 15.50 25.33
N ILE A 442 11.11 14.93 24.26
CA ILE A 442 9.93 15.43 23.55
C ILE A 442 8.88 14.32 23.50
N MET A 443 7.67 14.62 23.97
CA MET A 443 6.54 13.67 23.95
C MET A 443 5.22 14.35 23.61
N ALA A 444 4.26 13.66 22.98
CA ALA A 444 2.95 14.25 22.72
C ALA A 444 2.21 14.49 24.04
N CYS A 445 1.54 15.64 24.18
CA CYS A 445 0.76 15.97 25.38
C CYS A 445 -0.66 16.43 25.01
N THR A 446 -1.61 16.16 25.91
CA THR A 446 -3.02 16.50 25.75
C THR A 446 -3.42 17.62 26.68
N ALA A 447 -4.13 18.62 26.16
CA ALA A 447 -4.62 19.76 26.93
C ALA A 447 -5.49 19.31 28.12
N GLY A 448 -5.15 19.80 29.30
CA GLY A 448 -5.83 19.47 30.56
C GLY A 448 -5.31 18.23 31.27
N THR A 449 -4.43 17.43 30.65
CA THR A 449 -3.76 16.31 31.31
C THR A 449 -2.63 16.83 32.21
N THR A 450 -2.56 16.31 33.44
CA THR A 450 -1.44 16.55 34.35
C THR A 450 -0.39 15.46 34.17
N TYR A 451 0.81 15.90 33.83
CA TYR A 451 2.01 15.08 33.74
C TYR A 451 2.84 15.26 35.00
N ILE A 452 3.41 14.17 35.51
CA ILE A 452 4.35 14.15 36.62
C ILE A 452 5.74 13.92 36.03
N ILE A 453 6.66 14.84 36.25
CA ILE A 453 8.03 14.81 35.75
C ILE A 453 8.96 14.39 36.89
N ARG A 454 9.72 13.33 36.69
CA ARG A 454 10.79 12.85 37.57
C ARG A 454 12.13 13.19 36.95
N LEU A 455 13.02 13.80 37.73
CA LEU A 455 14.38 14.14 37.32
C LEU A 455 15.36 13.59 38.37
N GLY A 456 16.28 12.72 37.95
CA GLY A 456 17.33 12.19 38.81
C GLY A 456 18.70 12.24 38.15
N GLY A 457 19.74 11.82 38.86
CA GLY A 457 21.08 11.62 38.30
C GLY A 457 21.27 10.23 37.73
N TRP A 458 22.00 10.10 36.62
CA TRP A 458 22.35 8.80 36.02
C TRP A 458 23.10 7.88 36.99
N ALA A 459 24.07 8.42 37.74
CA ALA A 459 24.82 7.68 38.75
C ALA A 459 24.88 8.43 40.10
N ALA A 460 25.23 7.73 41.18
CA ALA A 460 25.17 8.22 42.55
C ALA A 460 25.96 9.52 42.85
N ALA A 461 26.87 9.92 41.97
CA ALA A 461 27.65 11.16 42.09
C ALA A 461 27.06 12.34 41.30
N ASN A 462 25.97 12.13 40.54
CA ASN A 462 25.42 13.06 39.56
C ASN A 462 24.18 13.78 40.11
N PHE A 463 24.39 14.55 41.19
CA PHE A 463 23.33 15.35 41.83
C PHE A 463 23.80 16.80 41.99
N GLY A 464 22.87 17.72 42.30
CA GLY A 464 23.18 19.14 42.39
C GLY A 464 22.08 20.05 41.84
N THR A 465 22.49 21.24 41.41
CA THR A 465 21.60 22.30 40.93
C THR A 465 21.57 22.39 39.41
N GLY A 466 20.42 22.73 38.84
CA GLY A 466 20.26 23.03 37.42
C GLY A 466 18.94 23.73 37.11
N ASP A 467 18.65 23.90 35.82
CA ASP A 467 17.35 24.37 35.33
C ASP A 467 16.73 23.27 34.46
N MET A 468 15.46 22.95 34.73
CA MET A 468 14.62 22.09 33.89
C MET A 468 13.70 22.98 33.05
N ILE A 469 13.87 22.96 31.74
CA ILE A 469 12.98 23.64 30.81
C ILE A 469 11.76 22.75 30.57
N VAL A 470 10.56 23.31 30.75
CA VAL A 470 9.29 22.66 30.44
C VAL A 470 8.51 23.55 29.48
N GLU A 471 8.27 23.11 28.26
CA GLU A 471 7.55 23.93 27.27
C GLU A 471 6.70 23.09 26.31
N GLU A 472 5.58 23.66 25.91
CA GLU A 472 4.71 23.08 24.88
C GLU A 472 5.19 23.56 23.50
N LEU A 473 5.77 22.63 22.73
CA LEU A 473 6.22 22.83 21.36
C LEU A 473 5.14 22.39 20.37
N CYS A 474 4.92 23.20 19.35
CA CYS A 474 3.84 23.04 18.38
C CYS A 474 4.30 23.28 16.93
N ASP A 475 5.62 23.41 16.72
CA ASP A 475 6.24 23.66 15.42
C ASP A 475 7.48 22.76 15.28
N PHE A 476 7.25 21.46 15.13
CA PHE A 476 8.31 20.49 14.90
C PHE A 476 8.25 20.03 13.44
N GLY A 477 8.60 20.94 12.53
CA GLY A 477 8.95 20.67 11.13
C GLY A 477 8.01 19.74 10.36
N LEU A 478 7.00 20.32 9.69
CA LEU A 478 6.15 19.58 8.77
C LEU A 478 6.98 18.99 7.61
N SER A 479 7.16 17.67 7.61
CA SER A 479 8.08 16.96 6.72
C SER A 479 7.47 15.66 6.19
N GLY A 480 8.12 15.04 5.20
CA GLY A 480 7.67 13.79 4.61
C GLY A 480 6.34 13.90 3.87
N LEU A 481 5.96 15.10 3.41
CA LEU A 481 4.74 15.27 2.62
C LEU A 481 4.88 14.54 1.28
N ILE A 482 3.99 13.59 1.05
CA ILE A 482 3.85 12.83 -0.19
C ILE A 482 2.40 12.96 -0.66
N GLY A 483 2.21 13.15 -1.96
CA GLY A 483 0.91 13.00 -2.62
C GLY A 483 0.95 11.84 -3.59
N VAL A 484 -0.02 10.93 -3.49
CA VAL A 484 -0.15 9.76 -4.36
C VAL A 484 -1.46 9.90 -5.14
N VAL A 485 -1.38 9.78 -6.46
CA VAL A 485 -2.56 9.81 -7.33
C VAL A 485 -3.07 8.38 -7.49
N ASP A 486 -4.36 8.17 -7.25
CA ASP A 486 -5.04 6.93 -7.60
C ASP A 486 -5.45 6.98 -9.08
N CYS A 487 -4.76 6.17 -9.89
CA CYS A 487 -4.96 6.13 -11.34
C CYS A 487 -6.34 5.62 -11.76
N SER A 488 -7.08 4.94 -10.87
CA SER A 488 -8.39 4.37 -11.20
C SER A 488 -9.52 5.41 -11.16
N ASN A 489 -9.42 6.39 -10.27
CA ASN A 489 -10.50 7.33 -9.96
C ASN A 489 -10.04 8.81 -9.92
N GLY A 490 -8.75 9.10 -10.05
CA GLY A 490 -8.21 10.45 -10.03
C GLY A 490 -8.17 11.09 -8.64
N ASP A 491 -8.36 10.32 -7.57
CA ASP A 491 -8.24 10.81 -6.19
C ASP A 491 -6.77 11.04 -5.82
N VAL A 492 -6.52 11.94 -4.87
CA VAL A 492 -5.17 12.20 -4.36
C VAL A 492 -5.12 11.93 -2.86
N ALA A 493 -4.31 10.95 -2.48
CA ALA A 493 -4.03 10.63 -1.09
C ALA A 493 -2.77 11.39 -0.63
N LEU A 494 -2.93 12.25 0.38
CA LEU A 494 -1.82 12.97 1.01
C LEU A 494 -1.41 12.27 2.29
N SER A 495 -0.10 12.21 2.56
CA SER A 495 0.45 11.75 3.83
C SER A 495 1.66 12.57 4.25
N TRP A 496 1.89 12.69 5.56
CA TRP A 496 3.03 13.42 6.13
C TRP A 496 3.44 12.88 7.52
N ASN A 497 4.66 13.22 7.94
CA ASN A 497 5.17 12.83 9.25
C ASN A 497 4.45 13.58 10.38
N PRO A 498 4.22 12.96 11.55
CA PRO A 498 3.70 13.65 12.73
C PRO A 498 4.53 14.89 13.10
N ALA A 499 3.91 16.07 13.17
CA ALA A 499 4.61 17.35 13.34
C ALA A 499 4.08 18.23 14.50
N GLY A 500 3.14 17.71 15.29
CA GLY A 500 2.77 18.30 16.59
C GLY A 500 1.93 19.57 16.53
N PHE A 501 1.45 19.95 15.35
CA PHE A 501 0.60 21.14 15.19
C PHE A 501 -0.78 20.90 15.80
N GLY A 502 -1.34 21.95 16.43
CA GLY A 502 -2.63 21.86 17.11
C GLY A 502 -3.81 21.61 16.15
N ASN A 503 -3.67 22.02 14.88
CA ASN A 503 -4.52 21.61 13.78
C ASN A 503 -3.79 21.78 12.43
N TYR A 504 -4.40 21.23 11.37
CA TYR A 504 -3.90 21.33 9.99
C TYR A 504 -4.95 21.89 9.03
N ASP A 505 -4.52 22.67 8.05
CA ASP A 505 -5.31 23.03 6.88
C ASP A 505 -4.67 22.43 5.62
N ILE A 506 -5.49 21.99 4.66
CA ILE A 506 -5.06 21.46 3.38
C ILE A 506 -5.44 22.45 2.29
N LEU A 507 -4.44 22.86 1.51
CA LEU A 507 -4.57 23.71 0.35
C LEU A 507 -4.40 22.87 -0.91
N ARG A 508 -5.24 23.10 -1.93
CA ARG A 508 -5.00 22.70 -3.31
C ARG A 508 -4.95 23.96 -4.17
N ASP A 509 -3.85 24.15 -4.87
CA ASP A 509 -3.57 25.33 -5.71
C ASP A 509 -3.72 26.65 -4.93
N GLY A 510 -3.27 26.64 -3.67
CA GLY A 510 -3.36 27.76 -2.74
C GLY A 510 -4.77 28.03 -2.16
N VAL A 511 -5.76 27.19 -2.48
CA VAL A 511 -7.13 27.28 -1.95
C VAL A 511 -7.36 26.21 -0.90
N ALA A 512 -7.86 26.60 0.28
CA ALA A 512 -8.18 25.64 1.34
C ALA A 512 -9.33 24.72 0.93
N ILE A 513 -9.06 23.42 0.92
CA ILE A 513 -10.02 22.33 0.67
C ILE A 513 -10.44 21.64 1.97
N ALA A 514 -9.60 21.69 3.00
CA ALA A 514 -9.93 21.30 4.36
C ALA A 514 -9.29 22.26 5.36
N THR A 515 -9.96 22.52 6.48
CA THR A 515 -9.44 23.42 7.52
C THR A 515 -9.74 22.90 8.92
N GLY A 516 -8.81 23.12 9.84
CA GLY A 516 -8.98 22.75 11.25
C GLY A 516 -9.00 21.24 11.48
N LEU A 517 -8.27 20.48 10.67
CA LEU A 517 -8.09 19.05 10.87
C LEU A 517 -7.43 18.80 12.24
N PRO A 518 -7.87 17.80 13.02
CA PRO A 518 -7.43 17.61 14.40
C PRO A 518 -5.91 17.45 14.56
N PHE A 519 -5.43 17.72 15.78
CA PHE A 519 -4.09 17.29 16.20
C PHE A 519 -3.89 15.79 15.93
N GLY A 520 -2.70 15.43 15.45
CA GLY A 520 -2.36 14.05 15.11
C GLY A 520 -2.78 13.59 13.71
N THR A 521 -3.50 14.41 12.93
CA THR A 521 -3.75 14.09 11.52
C THR A 521 -2.44 14.03 10.74
N THR A 522 -2.25 12.93 10.01
CA THR A 522 -1.06 12.63 9.19
C THR A 522 -1.41 12.26 7.75
N ASN A 523 -2.70 12.24 7.41
CA ASN A 523 -3.17 11.93 6.06
C ASN A 523 -4.44 12.72 5.72
N TYR A 524 -4.72 12.83 4.42
CA TYR A 524 -5.93 13.43 3.87
C TYR A 524 -6.18 12.96 2.44
N ASP A 525 -7.39 12.48 2.15
CA ASP A 525 -7.80 12.11 0.80
C ASP A 525 -8.61 13.23 0.15
N ASP A 526 -8.13 13.73 -0.99
CA ASP A 526 -8.87 14.64 -1.86
C ASP A 526 -9.53 13.86 -2.99
N LEU A 527 -10.86 13.84 -2.98
CA LEU A 527 -11.67 13.00 -3.87
C LEU A 527 -12.12 13.77 -5.11
N ALA A 528 -12.20 13.08 -6.24
CA ALA A 528 -12.63 13.58 -7.55
C ALA A 528 -11.83 14.82 -7.99
N VAL A 529 -10.50 14.73 -7.92
CA VAL A 529 -9.60 15.82 -8.31
C VAL A 529 -9.68 15.99 -9.84
N PRO A 530 -9.82 17.23 -10.34
CA PRO A 530 -9.77 17.48 -11.79
C PRO A 530 -8.44 16.98 -12.39
N PRO A 531 -8.44 16.52 -13.67
CA PRO A 531 -7.19 16.22 -14.35
C PRO A 531 -6.33 17.47 -14.49
N GLY A 532 -5.01 17.31 -14.34
CA GLY A 532 -4.02 18.37 -14.49
C GLY A 532 -3.00 18.44 -13.35
N PRO A 533 -2.05 19.39 -13.45
CA PRO A 533 -1.09 19.65 -12.38
C PRO A 533 -1.78 20.31 -11.18
N HIS A 534 -1.54 19.79 -9.99
CA HIS A 534 -2.03 20.34 -8.73
C HIS A 534 -0.90 20.48 -7.71
N THR A 535 -0.87 21.60 -7.00
CA THR A 535 0.02 21.80 -5.85
C THR A 535 -0.78 21.70 -4.57
N TYR A 536 -0.44 20.71 -3.74
CA TYR A 536 -1.01 20.55 -2.41
C TYR A 536 -0.10 21.19 -1.38
N GLY A 537 -0.68 22.01 -0.50
CA GLY A 537 0.00 22.62 0.64
C GLY A 537 -0.63 22.20 1.95
N ILE A 538 0.18 21.74 2.89
CA ILE A 538 -0.29 21.46 4.26
C ILE A 538 0.18 22.59 5.16
N VAL A 539 -0.77 23.23 5.82
CA VAL A 539 -0.52 24.27 6.80
C VAL A 539 -0.66 23.69 8.19
N GLY A 540 0.45 23.50 8.89
CA GLY A 540 0.47 23.20 10.31
C GLY A 540 0.29 24.49 11.12
N ASN A 541 -0.80 24.61 11.89
CA ASN A 541 -1.09 25.81 12.67
C ASN A 541 -0.69 25.61 14.15
N CYS A 542 0.23 26.44 14.63
CA CYS A 542 0.51 26.55 16.05
C CYS A 542 -0.30 27.69 16.70
N THR A 543 -1.37 27.32 17.38
CA THR A 543 -2.20 28.30 18.12
C THR A 543 -1.48 28.88 19.34
N ALA A 544 -0.64 28.09 20.02
CA ALA A 544 0.08 28.51 21.23
C ALA A 544 1.11 29.63 20.98
N GLN A 545 1.81 29.57 19.85
CA GLN A 545 2.84 30.53 19.43
C GLN A 545 2.31 31.56 18.41
N GLY A 546 1.12 31.34 17.85
CA GLY A 546 0.53 32.22 16.82
C GLY A 546 1.25 32.16 15.48
N THR A 547 1.85 31.01 15.15
CA THR A 547 2.65 30.75 13.94
C THR A 547 2.01 29.65 13.09
N SER A 548 2.42 29.56 11.83
CA SER A 548 2.01 28.47 10.92
C SER A 548 3.19 28.10 10.01
N VAL A 549 3.31 26.82 9.69
CA VAL A 549 4.30 26.30 8.73
C VAL A 549 3.58 25.67 7.55
N THR A 550 4.09 25.89 6.35
CA THR A 550 3.53 25.32 5.12
C THR A 550 4.59 24.50 4.39
N THR A 551 4.24 23.27 4.02
CA THR A 551 5.01 22.41 3.12
C THR A 551 4.14 22.02 1.94
N GLU A 552 4.73 21.95 0.74
CA GLU A 552 4.00 21.70 -0.50
C GLU A 552 4.55 20.48 -1.25
N VAL A 553 3.67 19.82 -2.01
CA VAL A 553 3.98 18.78 -2.99
C VAL A 553 3.18 19.04 -4.25
N SER A 554 3.77 18.79 -5.42
CA SER A 554 3.05 18.87 -6.70
C SER A 554 2.82 17.48 -7.26
N VAL A 555 1.64 17.25 -7.81
CA VAL A 555 1.24 15.99 -8.43
C VAL A 555 0.55 16.28 -9.77
N ASN A 556 0.71 15.37 -10.73
CA ASN A 556 0.00 15.40 -12.00
C ASN A 556 -1.14 14.38 -11.93
N VAL A 557 -2.39 14.87 -11.92
CA VAL A 557 -3.58 14.03 -11.83
C VAL A 557 -4.07 13.67 -13.22
N GLN A 558 -4.21 12.38 -13.51
CA GLN A 558 -4.86 11.87 -14.71
C GLN A 558 -6.38 11.72 -14.46
N GLY A 559 -7.21 11.89 -15.49
CA GLY A 559 -8.65 11.90 -15.37
C GLY A 559 -9.28 10.55 -15.01
N ALA A 560 -10.27 10.62 -14.10
CA ALA A 560 -11.09 9.48 -13.68
C ALA A 560 -11.81 8.84 -14.88
N GLY A 561 -11.45 7.60 -15.21
CA GLY A 561 -12.00 6.85 -16.34
C GLY A 561 -11.07 6.63 -17.53
N GLY A 562 -9.79 7.02 -17.41
CA GLY A 562 -8.71 6.48 -18.23
C GLY A 562 -8.80 6.81 -19.71
N PHE A 563 -8.24 7.96 -20.11
CA PHE A 563 -8.03 8.21 -21.53
C PHE A 563 -7.03 7.20 -22.09
N SER A 564 -7.29 6.70 -23.29
CA SER A 564 -6.36 5.82 -24.02
C SER A 564 -5.06 6.52 -24.39
N ASP A 565 -5.04 7.86 -24.31
CA ASP A 565 -3.95 8.69 -24.79
C ASP A 565 -3.59 9.73 -23.73
N LEU A 566 -2.28 9.95 -23.60
CA LEU A 566 -1.69 10.99 -22.75
C LEU A 566 -0.66 11.78 -23.55
N ILE A 567 -0.79 13.11 -23.55
CA ILE A 567 0.25 14.02 -24.00
C ILE A 567 1.04 14.50 -22.77
N VAL A 568 2.35 14.27 -22.80
CA VAL A 568 3.29 14.77 -21.80
C VAL A 568 4.07 15.93 -22.41
N VAL A 569 3.92 17.12 -21.84
CA VAL A 569 4.44 18.38 -22.39
C VAL A 569 5.72 18.78 -21.65
N GLY A 570 6.86 18.45 -22.25
CA GLY A 570 8.18 18.90 -21.80
C GLY A 570 8.56 20.28 -22.37
N GLU A 571 8.11 20.57 -23.59
CA GLU A 571 8.39 21.83 -24.29
C GLU A 571 7.79 23.07 -23.60
N SER A 572 8.46 24.22 -23.76
CA SER A 572 7.87 25.53 -23.48
C SER A 572 7.51 26.25 -24.78
N VAL A 573 6.24 26.61 -24.96
CA VAL A 573 5.73 27.17 -26.23
C VAL A 573 6.50 28.43 -26.67
N SER A 574 7.12 28.37 -27.86
CA SER A 574 8.00 29.44 -28.37
C SER A 574 7.79 29.84 -29.85
N GLY A 575 6.93 29.14 -30.57
CA GLY A 575 6.58 29.46 -31.96
C GLY A 575 5.83 28.31 -32.60
N VAL A 576 6.34 27.10 -32.38
CA VAL A 576 5.71 25.81 -32.56
C VAL A 576 5.08 25.38 -31.22
N ASP A 577 3.96 24.69 -31.29
CA ASP A 577 3.23 24.14 -30.14
C ASP A 577 2.75 22.74 -30.55
N SER A 578 3.62 21.75 -30.35
CA SER A 578 3.32 20.37 -30.75
C SER A 578 2.23 19.77 -29.88
N ALA A 579 2.23 20.07 -28.59
CA ALA A 579 1.17 19.64 -27.68
C ALA A 579 -0.22 20.05 -28.16
N LEU A 580 -0.41 21.32 -28.58
CA LEU A 580 -1.69 21.80 -29.11
C LEU A 580 -2.03 21.20 -30.47
N ALA A 581 -1.05 21.09 -31.36
CA ALA A 581 -1.24 20.51 -32.69
C ALA A 581 -1.68 19.04 -32.59
N LEU A 582 -0.97 18.25 -31.78
CA LEU A 582 -1.28 16.85 -31.54
C LEU A 582 -2.61 16.68 -30.82
N GLN A 583 -2.89 17.48 -29.78
CA GLN A 583 -4.18 17.44 -29.11
C GLN A 583 -5.34 17.68 -30.09
N THR A 584 -5.19 18.65 -30.98
CA THR A 584 -6.20 18.97 -32.00
C THR A 584 -6.40 17.79 -32.96
N ALA A 585 -5.32 17.20 -33.46
CA ALA A 585 -5.38 16.08 -34.39
C ALA A 585 -5.98 14.80 -33.76
N LEU A 586 -5.60 14.50 -32.51
CA LEU A 586 -6.21 13.39 -31.75
C LEU A 586 -7.71 13.62 -31.54
N GLN A 587 -8.12 14.84 -31.19
CA GLN A 587 -9.54 15.19 -31.03
C GLN A 587 -10.31 15.07 -32.36
N ASN A 588 -9.71 15.48 -33.48
CA ASN A 588 -10.28 15.30 -34.81
C ASN A 588 -10.43 13.81 -35.18
N ALA A 589 -9.50 12.96 -34.72
CA ALA A 589 -9.60 11.51 -34.83
C ALA A 589 -10.59 10.87 -33.83
N GLY A 590 -11.30 11.67 -33.02
CA GLY A 590 -12.27 11.20 -32.03
C GLY A 590 -11.64 10.61 -30.77
N ILE A 591 -10.35 10.85 -30.54
CA ILE A 591 -9.58 10.40 -29.39
C ILE A 591 -9.54 11.51 -28.35
N PHE A 592 -9.96 11.19 -27.13
CA PHE A 592 -9.83 12.09 -25.99
C PHE A 592 -8.51 11.81 -25.27
N VAL A 593 -7.86 12.87 -24.82
CA VAL A 593 -6.47 12.83 -24.34
C VAL A 593 -6.33 13.73 -23.11
N ASP A 594 -5.59 13.24 -22.12
CA ASP A 594 -5.08 14.09 -21.03
C ASP A 594 -3.81 14.80 -21.48
N VAL A 595 -3.60 16.02 -20.97
CA VAL A 595 -2.41 16.82 -21.27
C VAL A 595 -1.77 17.23 -19.96
N LEU A 596 -0.59 16.69 -19.67
CA LEU A 596 0.12 16.89 -18.41
C LEU A 596 1.50 17.51 -18.69
N PRO A 597 1.93 18.52 -17.92
CA PRO A 597 3.25 19.11 -18.08
C PRO A 597 4.34 18.24 -17.44
N GLY A 598 5.59 18.50 -17.82
CA GLY A 598 6.77 17.88 -17.20
C GLY A 598 7.34 16.75 -18.03
N GLY A 599 8.07 15.85 -17.38
CA GLY A 599 8.63 14.67 -18.02
C GLY A 599 7.85 13.39 -17.70
N PRO A 600 8.00 12.32 -18.48
CA PRO A 600 7.41 11.02 -18.19
C PRO A 600 7.68 10.51 -16.76
N GLY A 601 8.86 10.79 -16.18
CA GLY A 601 9.21 10.37 -14.82
C GLY A 601 8.39 11.06 -13.72
N GLU A 602 7.67 12.13 -14.06
CA GLU A 602 6.80 12.91 -13.16
C GLU A 602 5.33 12.51 -13.30
N ILE A 603 5.00 11.54 -14.15
CA ILE A 603 3.64 11.08 -14.43
C ILE A 603 3.39 9.75 -13.71
N PRO A 604 2.51 9.71 -12.68
CA PRO A 604 2.33 8.52 -11.85
C PRO A 604 1.62 7.35 -12.56
N CYS A 605 0.82 7.61 -13.60
CA CYS A 605 -0.10 6.65 -14.19
C CYS A 605 0.30 6.13 -15.59
N LEU A 606 1.58 6.22 -15.97
CA LEU A 606 2.04 5.82 -17.31
C LEU A 606 1.87 4.32 -17.63
N THR A 607 1.72 3.46 -16.62
CA THR A 607 1.53 2.02 -16.81
C THR A 607 0.07 1.60 -16.66
N ASP A 608 -0.85 2.53 -16.39
CA ASP A 608 -2.26 2.22 -16.14
C ASP A 608 -2.88 1.48 -17.32
N ASP A 609 -3.69 0.45 -17.06
CA ASP A 609 -4.29 -0.42 -18.07
C ASP A 609 -5.16 0.33 -19.09
N SER A 610 -5.76 1.45 -18.69
CA SER A 610 -6.57 2.30 -19.57
C SER A 610 -5.75 3.05 -20.62
N LEU A 611 -4.47 3.27 -20.37
CA LEU A 611 -3.58 3.99 -21.27
C LEU A 611 -3.09 3.05 -22.39
N GLU A 612 -3.20 3.49 -23.63
CA GLU A 612 -2.71 2.78 -24.82
C GLU A 612 -1.48 3.47 -25.43
N ARG A 613 -1.45 4.81 -25.39
CA ARG A 613 -0.44 5.64 -26.06
C ARG A 613 0.06 6.80 -25.19
N ILE A 614 1.38 6.97 -25.19
CA ILE A 614 2.09 8.09 -24.56
C ILE A 614 2.71 8.92 -25.67
N TRP A 615 2.42 10.22 -25.66
CA TRP A 615 2.94 11.19 -26.60
C TRP A 615 3.80 12.22 -25.85
N TYR A 616 5.12 12.07 -25.87
CA TYR A 616 6.03 13.00 -25.19
C TYR A 616 6.53 14.09 -26.14
N MET A 617 6.14 15.33 -25.86
CA MET A 617 6.55 16.53 -26.58
C MET A 617 7.77 17.14 -25.88
N GLY A 618 8.96 16.66 -26.21
CA GLY A 618 10.22 17.11 -25.62
C GLY A 618 10.69 18.47 -26.18
N GLY A 619 10.24 18.83 -27.38
CA GLY A 619 10.51 20.09 -28.05
C GLY A 619 11.94 20.22 -28.61
N THR A 620 12.25 21.39 -29.16
CA THR A 620 13.58 21.74 -29.70
C THR A 620 14.23 22.90 -28.95
N TYR A 621 15.54 23.06 -29.08
CA TYR A 621 16.25 24.20 -28.48
C TYR A 621 15.68 25.55 -29.00
N PRO A 622 15.54 26.59 -28.15
CA PRO A 622 15.97 26.69 -26.76
C PRO A 622 14.94 26.27 -25.71
N ASN A 623 13.80 25.74 -26.12
CA ASN A 623 12.65 25.54 -25.24
C ASN A 623 12.29 24.08 -24.97
N GLY A 624 13.08 23.17 -25.53
CA GLY A 624 12.99 21.75 -25.25
C GLY A 624 13.44 21.41 -23.82
N ARG A 625 12.92 20.30 -23.32
CA ARG A 625 13.28 19.71 -22.03
C ARG A 625 14.09 18.45 -22.26
N ALA A 626 15.30 18.46 -21.69
CA ALA A 626 16.19 17.31 -21.72
C ALA A 626 15.50 16.05 -21.15
N LEU A 627 15.67 14.91 -21.82
CA LEU A 627 15.14 13.63 -21.34
C LEU A 627 16.00 13.15 -20.16
N THR A 628 15.43 13.09 -18.96
CA THR A 628 16.18 12.70 -17.75
C THR A 628 16.25 11.18 -17.59
N ILE A 629 17.13 10.72 -16.69
CA ILE A 629 17.22 9.28 -16.33
C ILE A 629 15.85 8.75 -15.86
N ASP A 630 15.15 9.51 -15.01
CA ASP A 630 13.85 9.10 -14.46
C ASP A 630 12.78 9.02 -15.57
N ASP A 631 12.83 9.92 -16.55
CA ASP A 631 11.96 9.86 -17.73
C ASP A 631 12.22 8.62 -18.57
N GLY A 632 13.50 8.31 -18.82
CA GLY A 632 13.88 7.13 -19.60
C GLY A 632 13.48 5.82 -18.93
N VAL A 633 13.61 5.73 -17.60
CA VAL A 633 13.11 4.59 -16.81
C VAL A 633 11.59 4.48 -16.94
N ALA A 634 10.85 5.58 -16.80
CA ALA A 634 9.40 5.58 -16.88
C ALA A 634 8.89 5.14 -18.26
N LEU A 635 9.48 5.67 -19.35
CA LEU A 635 9.17 5.25 -20.71
C LEU A 635 9.49 3.77 -20.95
N ALA A 636 10.61 3.28 -20.43
CA ALA A 636 10.99 1.87 -20.57
C ALA A 636 10.01 0.92 -19.87
N VAL A 637 9.61 1.25 -18.65
CA VAL A 637 8.60 0.49 -17.90
C VAL A 637 7.24 0.52 -18.61
N ALA A 638 6.83 1.69 -19.11
CA ALA A 638 5.57 1.83 -19.85
C ALA A 638 5.57 0.99 -21.14
N GLN A 639 6.64 1.05 -21.94
CA GLN A 639 6.75 0.24 -23.15
C GLN A 639 6.70 -1.25 -22.83
N GLN A 640 7.38 -1.70 -21.77
CA GLN A 640 7.34 -3.09 -21.31
C GLN A 640 5.93 -3.51 -20.88
N ALA A 641 5.16 -2.59 -20.30
CA ALA A 641 3.73 -2.77 -19.99
C ALA A 641 2.82 -2.72 -21.23
N GLY A 642 3.39 -2.61 -22.44
CA GLY A 642 2.65 -2.65 -23.72
C GLY A 642 2.18 -1.28 -24.21
N LYS A 643 2.59 -0.18 -23.56
CA LYS A 643 2.17 1.18 -23.95
C LYS A 643 2.96 1.62 -25.19
N ASN A 644 2.26 2.10 -26.20
CA ASN A 644 2.89 2.61 -27.42
C ASN A 644 3.39 4.04 -27.16
N ILE A 645 4.54 4.38 -27.71
CA ILE A 645 5.26 5.60 -27.36
C ILE A 645 5.57 6.40 -28.62
N TYR A 646 5.24 7.69 -28.58
CA TYR A 646 5.78 8.69 -29.47
C TYR A 646 6.66 9.64 -28.66
N VAL A 647 7.89 9.86 -29.11
CA VAL A 647 8.79 10.88 -28.57
C VAL A 647 9.19 11.81 -29.69
N GLU A 648 8.97 13.11 -29.49
CA GLU A 648 9.67 14.15 -30.23
C GLU A 648 10.67 14.88 -29.35
N SER A 649 11.89 15.09 -29.84
CA SER A 649 12.90 15.91 -29.17
C SER A 649 14.05 16.23 -30.11
N GLY A 650 14.49 17.49 -30.14
CA GLY A 650 15.68 17.88 -30.92
C GLY A 650 16.97 17.22 -30.42
N ASP A 651 17.08 17.02 -29.10
CA ASP A 651 18.36 16.77 -28.40
C ASP A 651 18.43 15.39 -27.71
N ALA A 652 17.36 14.58 -27.71
CA ALA A 652 17.26 13.37 -26.89
C ALA A 652 18.29 12.27 -27.20
N TRP A 653 18.91 12.28 -28.39
CA TRP A 653 19.79 11.19 -28.84
C TRP A 653 21.23 11.62 -29.09
N GLY A 654 21.44 12.84 -29.58
CA GLY A 654 22.76 13.36 -29.94
C GLY A 654 23.40 14.25 -28.88
N PHE A 655 22.61 14.92 -28.04
CA PHE A 655 23.10 15.88 -27.05
C PHE A 655 22.85 15.45 -25.60
N ASP A 656 21.63 15.04 -25.28
CA ASP A 656 21.23 14.65 -23.93
C ASP A 656 21.97 13.39 -23.43
N PRO A 657 22.16 13.23 -22.11
CA PRO A 657 22.70 12.00 -21.56
C PRO A 657 21.81 10.80 -21.89
N ALA A 658 22.42 9.72 -22.40
CA ALA A 658 21.70 8.48 -22.67
C ALA A 658 20.99 7.95 -21.41
N THR A 659 19.76 7.47 -21.62
CA THR A 659 18.84 6.93 -20.62
C THR A 659 18.47 5.49 -20.96
N ASP A 660 17.68 4.83 -20.10
CA ASP A 660 17.23 3.46 -20.37
C ASP A 660 16.35 3.35 -21.62
N PHE A 661 15.66 4.44 -22.00
CA PHE A 661 14.85 4.51 -23.22
C PHE A 661 15.69 4.31 -24.50
N ASN A 662 16.95 4.74 -24.51
CA ASN A 662 17.82 4.58 -25.68
C ASN A 662 18.12 3.11 -26.05
N ASN A 663 17.85 2.16 -25.14
CA ASN A 663 18.06 0.73 -25.44
C ASN A 663 16.86 0.08 -26.17
N ILE A 664 15.75 0.82 -26.32
CA ILE A 664 14.43 0.30 -26.68
C ILE A 664 13.63 1.22 -27.62
N ASP A 665 14.23 2.31 -28.08
CA ASP A 665 13.59 3.36 -28.87
C ASP A 665 13.73 3.16 -30.38
N GLY A 666 14.51 2.18 -30.82
CA GLY A 666 14.77 1.88 -32.22
C GLY A 666 15.85 2.75 -32.85
N VAL A 667 16.51 3.62 -32.08
CA VAL A 667 17.55 4.55 -32.55
C VAL A 667 18.92 3.99 -32.20
N ALA A 668 19.86 4.02 -33.14
CA ALA A 668 21.20 3.49 -32.90
C ALA A 668 21.98 4.33 -31.87
N ASP A 669 22.72 3.69 -30.97
CA ASP A 669 23.54 4.40 -29.99
C ASP A 669 24.62 5.32 -30.60
N GLY A 670 24.86 6.45 -29.94
CA GLY A 670 25.94 7.38 -30.31
C GLY A 670 25.65 8.20 -31.56
N ILE A 671 24.39 8.63 -31.70
CA ILE A 671 23.95 9.58 -32.72
C ILE A 671 24.75 10.88 -32.63
N VAL A 672 24.89 11.54 -33.77
CA VAL A 672 25.54 12.83 -33.87
C VAL A 672 24.54 13.91 -33.49
N ASP A 673 24.89 14.71 -32.48
CA ASP A 673 24.24 15.99 -32.15
C ASP A 673 23.94 16.78 -33.43
N GLY A 674 22.67 17.15 -33.57
CA GLY A 674 22.05 17.61 -34.79
C GLY A 674 22.61 18.88 -35.43
N ASP A 675 21.90 19.34 -36.46
CA ASP A 675 22.10 20.69 -36.97
C ASP A 675 20.76 21.35 -37.31
N ASP A 676 20.84 22.57 -37.80
CA ASP A 676 19.70 23.44 -38.01
C ASP A 676 19.20 23.45 -39.47
N THR A 677 19.58 22.46 -40.27
CA THR A 677 19.35 22.48 -41.73
C THR A 677 18.00 21.90 -42.16
N LEU A 678 17.17 21.44 -41.22
CA LEU A 678 15.84 20.89 -41.52
C LEU A 678 14.86 22.01 -41.89
N LEU A 679 14.46 22.04 -43.17
CA LEU A 679 13.44 22.95 -43.69
C LEU A 679 12.42 22.26 -44.60
N ILE A 680 12.80 21.11 -45.17
CA ILE A 680 12.01 20.29 -46.08
C ILE A 680 12.32 18.83 -45.77
N MET A 681 11.30 18.00 -45.70
CA MET A 681 11.39 16.57 -45.41
C MET A 681 10.60 15.72 -46.40
N ASP A 682 11.13 14.51 -46.62
CA ASP A 682 10.49 13.47 -47.41
C ASP A 682 10.16 12.27 -46.53
N GLY A 683 8.94 11.77 -46.69
CA GLY A 683 8.49 10.55 -46.05
C GLY A 683 9.03 9.31 -46.73
N LEU A 684 9.20 8.25 -45.95
CA LEU A 684 9.73 6.96 -46.36
C LEU A 684 8.78 5.84 -45.95
N ASP A 685 8.86 4.70 -46.66
CA ASP A 685 8.20 3.47 -46.26
C ASP A 685 9.11 2.71 -45.27
N SER A 686 8.61 2.51 -44.05
CA SER A 686 9.32 1.72 -43.04
C SER A 686 9.44 0.24 -43.42
N GLY A 687 8.54 -0.26 -44.28
CA GLY A 687 8.38 -1.69 -44.57
C GLY A 687 7.71 -2.49 -43.44
N PHE A 688 7.29 -1.80 -42.36
CA PHE A 688 6.72 -2.39 -41.14
C PHE A 688 5.32 -1.85 -40.81
N GLY A 689 4.59 -1.37 -41.82
CA GLY A 689 3.18 -0.95 -41.70
C GLY A 689 2.97 0.56 -41.66
N LEU A 690 4.03 1.36 -41.46
CA LEU A 690 4.00 2.82 -41.62
C LEU A 690 4.63 3.22 -42.95
N ASP A 691 3.80 3.62 -43.92
CA ASP A 691 4.22 4.13 -45.22
C ASP A 691 3.91 5.64 -45.34
N MET A 692 4.97 6.43 -45.51
CA MET A 692 4.91 7.88 -45.67
C MET A 692 5.43 8.33 -47.04
N SER A 693 5.68 7.39 -47.95
CA SER A 693 6.39 7.64 -49.22
C SER A 693 5.64 8.55 -50.21
N ASP A 694 4.34 8.78 -49.98
CA ASP A 694 3.51 9.74 -50.71
C ASP A 694 3.71 11.19 -50.27
N LEU A 695 4.22 11.42 -49.06
CA LEU A 695 4.47 12.74 -48.48
C LEU A 695 5.88 13.22 -48.85
N GLN A 696 6.00 14.00 -49.91
CA GLN A 696 7.29 14.49 -50.43
C GLN A 696 7.32 16.02 -50.45
N ASP A 697 8.51 16.60 -50.37
CA ASP A 697 8.74 18.05 -50.36
C ASP A 697 7.95 18.79 -49.26
N ILE A 698 7.74 18.16 -48.10
CA ILE A 698 6.94 18.75 -47.01
C ILE A 698 7.77 19.81 -46.29
N GLY A 699 7.25 21.03 -46.23
CA GLY A 699 7.91 22.12 -45.49
C GLY A 699 7.90 21.88 -43.98
N TYR A 700 8.96 22.27 -43.30
CA TYR A 700 9.05 22.31 -41.84
C TYR A 700 9.19 23.76 -41.37
N THR A 701 8.38 24.15 -40.38
CA THR A 701 8.48 25.43 -39.70
C THR A 701 9.26 25.24 -38.41
N GLN A 702 10.46 25.80 -38.37
CA GLN A 702 11.31 25.81 -37.18
C GLN A 702 10.75 26.72 -36.09
N ASP A 703 11.11 26.41 -34.84
CA ASP A 703 10.64 27.09 -33.65
C ASP A 703 11.16 28.54 -33.57
N GLN A 704 12.35 28.78 -34.15
CA GLN A 704 12.91 30.12 -34.35
C GLN A 704 13.16 30.44 -35.82
N ALA A 705 12.75 31.64 -36.26
CA ALA A 705 12.92 32.12 -37.64
C ALA A 705 14.39 32.28 -38.11
N ALA A 706 15.36 31.98 -37.25
CA ALA A 706 16.79 31.90 -37.53
C ALA A 706 17.49 30.92 -36.58
N GLY A 707 17.00 29.69 -36.54
CA GLY A 707 17.89 28.56 -36.70
C GLY A 707 18.73 28.11 -35.51
N SER A 708 18.10 27.36 -34.60
CA SER A 708 18.80 26.62 -33.56
C SER A 708 17.96 25.43 -33.08
N ASP A 709 17.22 24.76 -33.96
CA ASP A 709 16.35 23.65 -33.53
C ASP A 709 17.17 22.35 -33.27
N TRP A 710 18.42 22.32 -33.76
CA TRP A 710 19.43 21.26 -33.54
C TRP A 710 18.90 19.83 -33.72
N THR A 711 18.20 19.58 -34.82
CA THR A 711 17.61 18.27 -35.13
C THR A 711 18.68 17.17 -35.26
N ASP A 712 18.73 16.26 -34.30
CA ASP A 712 19.49 15.01 -34.31
C ASP A 712 19.30 14.20 -35.61
N GLN A 713 20.40 13.60 -36.08
CA GLN A 713 20.44 12.81 -37.30
C GLN A 713 20.24 11.33 -37.00
N LEU A 714 18.98 10.91 -36.96
CA LEU A 714 18.60 9.58 -36.51
C LEU A 714 19.03 8.47 -37.47
N ILE A 715 19.46 7.34 -36.90
CA ILE A 715 19.84 6.11 -37.62
C ILE A 715 19.08 4.94 -36.99
N PRO A 716 18.36 4.12 -37.79
CA PRO A 716 17.67 2.93 -37.26
C PRO A 716 18.66 1.95 -36.62
N SER A 717 18.33 1.51 -35.40
CA SER A 717 19.06 0.45 -34.73
C SER A 717 18.79 -0.92 -35.36
N THR A 718 19.75 -1.81 -35.22
CA THR A 718 19.58 -3.26 -35.53
C THR A 718 19.89 -4.14 -34.32
N THR A 719 20.14 -3.53 -33.16
CA THR A 719 20.68 -4.19 -31.96
C THR A 719 19.87 -3.95 -30.70
N ASP A 720 18.79 -3.17 -30.79
CA ASP A 720 17.95 -2.84 -29.63
C ASP A 720 17.24 -4.07 -29.07
N ALA A 721 16.90 -3.98 -27.79
CA ALA A 721 16.55 -5.15 -26.99
C ALA A 721 15.21 -5.82 -27.38
N LEU A 722 14.36 -5.12 -28.15
CA LEU A 722 12.99 -5.53 -28.43
C LEU A 722 12.75 -5.90 -29.90
N GLY A 723 13.80 -6.28 -30.63
CA GLY A 723 13.71 -6.75 -32.02
C GLY A 723 14.50 -5.89 -33.00
N ALA A 724 14.56 -6.33 -34.26
CA ALA A 724 15.40 -5.71 -35.29
C ALA A 724 14.62 -4.83 -36.30
N ASN A 725 13.30 -4.73 -36.17
CA ASN A 725 12.44 -4.06 -37.16
C ASN A 725 12.34 -2.55 -36.86
N SER A 726 13.46 -1.83 -37.04
CA SER A 726 13.51 -0.38 -37.01
C SER A 726 13.83 0.17 -38.40
N ALA A 727 13.14 1.22 -38.82
CA ALA A 727 13.37 1.87 -40.11
C ALA A 727 13.09 3.39 -40.06
N LEU A 728 13.74 4.12 -40.98
CA LEU A 728 13.47 5.54 -41.17
C LEU A 728 12.07 5.73 -41.76
N ILE A 729 11.36 6.72 -41.25
CA ILE A 729 10.07 7.19 -41.76
C ILE A 729 10.14 8.62 -42.30
N TRP A 730 11.17 9.37 -41.89
CA TRP A 730 11.42 10.74 -42.35
C TRP A 730 12.91 10.95 -42.62
N GLN A 731 13.21 11.66 -43.71
CA GLN A 731 14.54 12.15 -44.03
C GLN A 731 14.49 13.62 -44.47
N GLN A 732 15.60 14.33 -44.30
CA GLN A 732 15.78 15.66 -44.88
C GLN A 732 16.00 15.53 -46.40
N ASP A 733 15.27 16.32 -47.22
CA ASP A 733 15.25 16.19 -48.70
C ASP A 733 16.64 16.34 -49.36
N ALA A 734 17.33 17.46 -49.10
CA ALA A 734 18.57 17.82 -49.80
C ALA A 734 19.83 17.07 -49.35
N LEU A 735 19.91 16.71 -48.07
CA LEU A 735 21.07 16.13 -47.39
C LEU A 735 20.87 14.64 -47.04
N ALA A 736 19.63 14.15 -47.08
CA ALA A 736 19.25 12.75 -46.90
C ALA A 736 19.70 12.12 -45.57
N TYR A 737 19.75 12.91 -44.49
CA TYR A 737 19.88 12.37 -43.13
C TYR A 737 18.50 12.07 -42.54
N GLY A 738 18.43 11.06 -41.67
CA GLY A 738 17.18 10.63 -41.03
C GLY A 738 16.78 11.56 -39.88
N ILE A 739 15.48 11.79 -39.72
CA ILE A 739 14.90 12.64 -38.65
C ILE A 739 13.70 11.99 -37.96
N GLY A 740 13.30 10.81 -38.39
CA GLY A 740 12.20 10.06 -37.79
C GLY A 740 12.36 8.56 -38.00
N ILE A 741 12.09 7.79 -36.96
CA ILE A 741 12.20 6.33 -36.92
C ILE A 741 10.90 5.72 -36.41
N HIS A 742 10.48 4.62 -37.04
CA HIS A 742 9.48 3.72 -36.49
C HIS A 742 10.13 2.41 -36.07
N TYR A 743 9.84 1.98 -34.85
CA TYR A 743 10.29 0.73 -34.28
C TYR A 743 9.12 -0.22 -34.01
N ASP A 744 9.03 -1.26 -34.86
CA ASP A 744 8.05 -2.32 -34.77
C ASP A 744 8.55 -3.44 -33.82
N THR A 745 8.33 -3.25 -32.52
CA THR A 745 8.88 -4.13 -31.48
C THR A 745 8.29 -5.55 -31.49
N ASP A 746 9.10 -6.57 -31.22
CA ASP A 746 8.66 -7.96 -31.11
C ASP A 746 7.82 -8.19 -29.83
N ASN A 747 8.06 -7.39 -28.78
CA ASN A 747 7.39 -7.46 -27.49
C ASN A 747 7.32 -6.06 -26.85
N GLY A 748 6.25 -5.77 -26.10
CA GLY A 748 5.97 -4.44 -25.57
C GLY A 748 5.27 -3.53 -26.59
N GLY A 749 5.16 -2.24 -26.26
CA GLY A 749 4.56 -1.24 -27.14
C GLY A 749 5.50 -0.80 -28.27
N LYS A 750 4.90 -0.30 -29.34
CA LYS A 750 5.59 0.24 -30.53
C LYS A 750 6.13 1.63 -30.25
N VAL A 751 7.20 2.03 -30.92
CA VAL A 751 7.83 3.33 -30.70
C VAL A 751 7.95 4.10 -32.01
N ILE A 752 7.68 5.41 -31.94
CA ILE A 752 8.06 6.37 -32.97
C ILE A 752 8.91 7.45 -32.30
N CYS A 753 10.07 7.70 -32.90
CA CYS A 753 11.01 8.71 -32.47
C CYS A 753 11.13 9.76 -33.57
N SER A 754 10.96 11.03 -33.21
CA SER A 754 11.07 12.18 -34.11
C SER A 754 12.08 13.17 -33.55
N SER A 755 12.97 13.69 -34.38
CA SER A 755 13.87 14.76 -33.98
C SER A 755 13.34 16.17 -34.30
N PHE A 756 12.18 16.25 -34.94
CA PHE A 756 11.49 17.50 -35.24
C PHE A 756 10.17 17.57 -34.49
N GLU A 757 9.68 18.80 -34.28
CA GLU A 757 8.42 19.09 -33.61
C GLU A 757 7.23 18.88 -34.56
N LEU A 758 6.25 18.06 -34.17
CA LEU A 758 5.04 17.81 -34.94
C LEU A 758 4.28 19.10 -35.26
N GLY A 759 4.27 20.07 -34.36
CA GLY A 759 3.63 21.36 -34.58
C GLY A 759 4.24 22.16 -35.75
N GLY A 760 5.50 21.89 -36.11
CA GLY A 760 6.22 22.50 -37.23
C GLY A 760 5.98 21.81 -38.57
N PHE A 761 5.33 20.64 -38.59
CA PHE A 761 5.02 19.88 -39.80
C PHE A 761 4.08 20.68 -40.73
N GLY A 762 4.54 20.99 -41.95
CA GLY A 762 3.81 21.82 -42.91
C GLY A 762 2.80 21.06 -43.80
N GLY A 763 2.68 19.74 -43.64
CA GLY A 763 1.66 18.93 -44.29
C GLY A 763 0.36 18.87 -43.48
N ASP A 764 -0.50 17.90 -43.80
CA ASP A 764 -1.73 17.66 -43.03
C ASP A 764 -1.39 16.91 -41.72
N GLN A 765 -1.50 17.61 -40.58
CA GLN A 765 -1.21 17.05 -39.26
C GLN A 765 -2.25 16.00 -38.82
N ASP A 766 -3.50 16.11 -39.28
CA ASP A 766 -4.54 15.11 -38.97
C ASP A 766 -4.22 13.79 -39.68
N ASP A 767 -3.82 13.83 -40.96
CA ASP A 767 -3.36 12.65 -41.72
C ASP A 767 -2.11 12.03 -41.09
N LEU A 768 -1.14 12.85 -40.70
CA LEU A 768 0.10 12.38 -40.07
C LEU A 768 -0.19 11.60 -38.78
N VAL A 769 -0.97 12.20 -37.88
CA VAL A 769 -1.33 11.57 -36.60
C VAL A 769 -2.16 10.31 -36.83
N ALA A 770 -3.02 10.28 -37.86
CA ALA A 770 -3.78 9.09 -38.21
C ALA A 770 -2.91 7.91 -38.61
N ARG A 771 -1.84 8.16 -39.37
CA ARG A 771 -0.85 7.14 -39.74
C ARG A 771 -0.09 6.65 -38.52
N TYR A 772 0.31 7.55 -37.61
CA TYR A 772 0.96 7.15 -36.35
C TYR A 772 0.05 6.29 -35.47
N ILE A 773 -1.21 6.67 -35.30
CA ILE A 773 -2.22 5.88 -34.56
C ILE A 773 -2.31 4.44 -35.09
N SER A 774 -2.30 4.28 -36.42
CA SER A 774 -2.48 2.99 -37.09
C SER A 774 -1.40 1.96 -36.75
N VAL A 775 -0.18 2.42 -36.45
CA VAL A 775 0.94 1.55 -36.06
C VAL A 775 1.18 1.53 -34.56
N LEU A 776 0.75 2.57 -33.83
CA LEU A 776 0.81 2.65 -32.36
C LEU A 776 -0.43 1.99 -31.69
N GLY A 777 -0.87 0.85 -32.21
CA GLY A 777 -1.88 -0.01 -31.57
C GLY A 777 -3.34 0.40 -31.73
N GLY A 778 -3.65 1.51 -32.42
CA GLY A 778 -5.02 1.90 -32.72
C GLY A 778 -5.55 1.26 -34.00
N ALA A 779 -6.88 1.09 -34.10
CA ALA A 779 -7.48 1.03 -35.44
C ALA A 779 -7.09 2.34 -36.16
N PRO A 780 -6.65 2.30 -37.44
CA PRO A 780 -6.44 3.52 -38.20
C PRO A 780 -7.68 4.40 -38.02
N PRO A 781 -7.55 5.71 -37.77
CA PRO A 781 -8.71 6.56 -37.65
C PRO A 781 -9.62 6.30 -38.81
N VAL A 782 -10.91 6.15 -38.51
CA VAL A 782 -12.01 5.99 -39.45
C VAL A 782 -11.70 6.87 -40.65
N GLY A 783 -11.30 6.28 -41.79
CA GLY A 783 -11.02 7.05 -43.00
C GLY A 783 -12.22 7.96 -43.25
N PRO A 784 -12.04 9.21 -43.74
CA PRO A 784 -13.12 10.18 -43.73
C PRO A 784 -14.37 9.59 -44.37
N ILE A 785 -15.41 9.50 -43.56
CA ILE A 785 -16.70 8.95 -43.96
C ILE A 785 -17.23 9.77 -45.13
N PHE A 786 -17.79 9.11 -46.13
CA PHE A 786 -18.25 9.78 -47.33
C PHE A 786 -19.60 9.23 -47.78
N LYS A 787 -20.18 9.88 -48.79
CA LYS A 787 -21.35 9.38 -49.51
C LYS A 787 -20.93 8.98 -50.91
N ARG A 788 -21.03 7.69 -51.24
CA ARG A 788 -20.65 7.20 -52.56
C ARG A 788 -21.53 7.84 -53.65
N GLY A 789 -20.89 8.49 -54.62
CA GLY A 789 -21.51 9.22 -55.71
C GLY A 789 -21.65 10.73 -55.51
N ASP A 790 -21.29 11.29 -54.35
CA ASP A 790 -21.27 12.75 -54.06
C ASP A 790 -19.86 13.33 -54.33
N CYS A 791 -19.44 13.28 -55.59
CA CYS A 791 -18.06 13.55 -55.99
C CYS A 791 -17.63 15.02 -55.77
N ASN A 792 -18.58 15.96 -55.69
CA ASN A 792 -18.27 17.37 -55.40
C ASN A 792 -18.33 17.71 -53.90
N ALA A 793 -18.61 16.72 -53.04
CA ALA A 793 -18.72 16.83 -51.59
C ALA A 793 -19.68 17.93 -51.11
N ASP A 794 -20.80 18.13 -51.83
CA ASP A 794 -21.83 19.13 -51.47
C ASP A 794 -22.93 18.57 -50.54
N GLY A 795 -22.85 17.27 -50.24
CA GLY A 795 -23.73 16.55 -49.34
C GLY A 795 -24.94 15.94 -50.03
N SER A 796 -25.12 16.15 -51.34
CA SER A 796 -26.30 15.75 -52.12
C SER A 796 -25.93 14.97 -53.39
N PHE A 797 -26.32 13.70 -53.46
CA PHE A 797 -26.20 12.92 -54.70
C PHE A 797 -27.09 13.43 -55.84
N ASN A 798 -26.52 14.10 -56.84
CA ASN A 798 -27.22 14.72 -57.95
C ASN A 798 -26.39 14.83 -59.25
N ILE A 799 -26.89 15.59 -60.25
CA ILE A 799 -26.21 15.70 -61.55
C ILE A 799 -24.90 16.52 -61.48
N ALA A 800 -24.76 17.39 -60.47
CA ALA A 800 -23.56 18.18 -60.25
C ALA A 800 -22.33 17.29 -60.02
N ASP A 801 -22.49 16.15 -59.36
CA ASP A 801 -21.44 15.16 -59.11
C ASP A 801 -20.86 14.58 -60.40
N ALA A 802 -21.75 14.13 -61.29
CA ALA A 802 -21.35 13.62 -62.59
C ALA A 802 -20.68 14.70 -63.46
N ILE A 803 -21.15 15.96 -63.38
CA ILE A 803 -20.54 17.08 -64.11
C ILE A 803 -19.15 17.40 -63.56
N PHE A 804 -19.02 17.43 -62.24
CA PHE A 804 -17.77 17.70 -61.53
C PHE A 804 -16.71 16.65 -61.88
N MET A 805 -17.07 15.37 -61.77
CA MET A 805 -16.22 14.25 -62.16
C MET A 805 -15.80 14.29 -63.64
N LEU A 806 -16.75 14.51 -64.56
CA LEU A 806 -16.43 14.60 -65.99
C LEU A 806 -15.56 15.83 -66.31
N ALA A 807 -15.71 16.91 -65.56
CA ALA A 807 -14.85 18.09 -65.70
C ALA A 807 -13.42 17.77 -65.26
N ALA A 808 -13.23 17.05 -64.15
CA ALA A 808 -11.92 16.56 -63.71
C ALA A 808 -11.28 15.63 -64.76
N LEU A 809 -12.02 14.66 -65.28
CA LEU A 809 -11.51 13.65 -66.23
C LEU A 809 -11.17 14.21 -67.62
N PHE A 810 -11.94 15.18 -68.13
CA PHE A 810 -11.85 15.57 -69.56
C PHE A 810 -11.65 17.06 -69.82
N SER A 811 -11.84 17.93 -68.83
CA SER A 811 -11.87 19.38 -69.02
C SER A 811 -10.86 20.14 -68.16
N GLY A 812 -9.99 19.44 -67.42
CA GLY A 812 -9.01 20.05 -66.52
C GLY A 812 -9.63 20.74 -65.30
N GLY A 813 -10.81 20.30 -64.88
CA GLY A 813 -11.40 20.69 -63.60
C GLY A 813 -10.60 20.10 -62.42
N PRO A 814 -10.83 20.62 -61.19
CA PRO A 814 -10.21 20.06 -59.99
C PRO A 814 -10.69 18.62 -59.76
N ALA A 815 -9.80 17.76 -59.24
CA ALA A 815 -10.18 16.44 -58.73
C ALA A 815 -11.00 16.60 -57.43
N GLY A 816 -11.84 15.60 -57.13
CA GLY A 816 -12.52 15.52 -55.83
C GLY A 816 -11.52 15.27 -54.72
N THR A 817 -11.78 15.81 -53.54
CA THR A 817 -10.96 15.58 -52.34
C THR A 817 -11.18 14.19 -51.73
N CYS A 818 -12.21 13.48 -52.18
CA CYS A 818 -12.48 12.10 -51.84
C CYS A 818 -12.68 11.29 -53.12
N GLN A 819 -11.72 10.43 -53.45
CA GLN A 819 -11.76 9.63 -54.68
C GLN A 819 -12.80 8.51 -54.54
N ASP A 820 -12.96 7.94 -53.35
CA ASP A 820 -13.99 6.93 -53.06
C ASP A 820 -15.42 7.46 -53.24
N ALA A 821 -15.64 8.75 -52.97
CA ALA A 821 -16.92 9.40 -53.26
C ALA A 821 -17.18 9.56 -54.76
N CYS A 822 -16.11 9.63 -55.56
CA CYS A 822 -16.17 9.75 -57.02
C CYS A 822 -16.23 8.40 -57.74
N ASP A 823 -15.75 7.32 -57.12
CA ASP A 823 -15.92 5.94 -57.61
C ASP A 823 -17.37 5.49 -57.40
N GLY A 824 -18.20 5.76 -58.40
CA GLY A 824 -19.64 5.58 -58.32
C GLY A 824 -20.08 4.13 -58.50
N ASN A 825 -19.26 3.31 -59.18
CA ASN A 825 -19.55 1.91 -59.45
C ASN A 825 -18.75 0.93 -58.59
N ASP A 826 -17.89 1.44 -57.72
CA ASP A 826 -17.17 0.70 -56.68
C ASP A 826 -16.22 -0.35 -57.30
N ASP A 827 -15.48 0.06 -58.34
CA ASP A 827 -14.58 -0.82 -59.10
C ASP A 827 -13.07 -0.57 -58.84
N GLY A 828 -12.76 0.37 -57.94
CA GLY A 828 -11.42 0.74 -57.51
C GLY A 828 -10.66 1.55 -58.57
N SER A 829 -11.37 2.26 -59.45
CA SER A 829 -10.76 2.98 -60.57
C SER A 829 -11.61 4.15 -61.06
N LEU A 830 -11.22 5.38 -60.72
CA LEU A 830 -11.93 6.58 -61.18
C LEU A 830 -11.81 6.82 -62.69
N ASN A 831 -12.91 6.62 -63.42
CA ASN A 831 -12.96 6.78 -64.88
C ASN A 831 -14.37 7.18 -65.40
N ILE A 832 -14.61 7.06 -66.71
CA ILE A 832 -15.90 7.45 -67.31
C ILE A 832 -17.05 6.49 -66.92
N ALA A 833 -16.73 5.26 -66.50
CA ALA A 833 -17.71 4.27 -66.06
C ALA A 833 -18.49 4.78 -64.83
N ASP A 834 -17.82 5.47 -63.91
CA ASP A 834 -18.39 6.10 -62.73
C ASP A 834 -19.45 7.15 -63.08
N ALA A 835 -19.11 8.06 -63.99
CA ALA A 835 -20.04 9.08 -64.46
C ALA A 835 -21.26 8.45 -65.14
N ILE A 836 -21.06 7.38 -65.92
CA ILE A 836 -22.16 6.64 -66.53
C ILE A 836 -23.03 5.97 -65.47
N TYR A 837 -22.41 5.39 -64.44
CA TYR A 837 -23.09 4.72 -63.33
C TYR A 837 -23.95 5.69 -62.53
N VAL A 838 -23.38 6.83 -62.11
CA VAL A 838 -24.08 7.91 -61.39
C VAL A 838 -25.27 8.44 -62.22
N LEU A 839 -25.07 8.72 -63.51
CA LEU A 839 -26.15 9.20 -64.39
C LEU A 839 -27.23 8.13 -64.63
N ALA A 840 -26.85 6.85 -64.70
CA ALA A 840 -27.79 5.75 -64.84
C ALA A 840 -28.66 5.59 -63.57
N ALA A 841 -28.06 5.72 -62.39
CA ALA A 841 -28.76 5.73 -61.11
C ALA A 841 -29.76 6.90 -61.02
N LEU A 842 -29.36 8.10 -61.44
CA LEU A 842 -30.20 9.30 -61.38
C LEU A 842 -31.37 9.32 -62.38
N PHE A 843 -31.15 8.86 -63.62
CA PHE A 843 -32.10 9.12 -64.72
C PHE A 843 -32.62 7.89 -65.45
N SER A 844 -31.95 6.74 -65.34
CA SER A 844 -32.26 5.55 -66.14
C SER A 844 -32.75 4.35 -65.32
N GLY A 845 -32.94 4.52 -64.01
CA GLY A 845 -33.37 3.45 -63.10
C GLY A 845 -32.29 2.40 -62.86
N GLY A 846 -31.00 2.77 -62.99
CA GLY A 846 -29.88 1.94 -62.58
C GLY A 846 -29.82 1.75 -61.06
N PRO A 847 -29.00 0.80 -60.57
CA PRO A 847 -28.76 0.64 -59.13
C PRO A 847 -28.20 1.93 -58.50
N SER A 848 -28.57 2.22 -57.26
CA SER A 848 -27.88 3.24 -56.47
C SER A 848 -26.46 2.76 -56.15
N PRO A 849 -25.46 3.66 -56.04
CA PRO A 849 -24.16 3.34 -55.49
C PRO A 849 -24.25 2.47 -54.24
N SER A 850 -23.34 1.49 -54.13
CA SER A 850 -23.17 0.59 -52.98
C SER A 850 -22.86 1.38 -51.71
N ALA A 851 -22.93 0.69 -50.56
CA ALA A 851 -22.54 1.29 -49.27
C ALA A 851 -21.14 1.92 -49.38
N PRO A 852 -20.87 3.08 -48.74
CA PRO A 852 -21.72 3.79 -47.76
C PRO A 852 -22.99 4.43 -48.36
N GLY A 853 -23.05 4.52 -49.68
CA GLY A 853 -24.24 4.87 -50.44
C GLY A 853 -24.49 6.37 -50.51
N THR A 854 -25.60 6.75 -51.13
CA THR A 854 -25.88 8.16 -51.50
C THR A 854 -26.51 8.99 -50.37
N THR A 855 -26.89 8.36 -49.26
CA THR A 855 -27.72 8.98 -48.21
C THR A 855 -27.09 9.01 -46.83
N THR A 856 -26.17 8.09 -46.55
CA THR A 856 -25.56 7.89 -45.24
C THR A 856 -24.06 8.03 -45.41
N CYS A 857 -23.45 8.84 -44.54
CA CYS A 857 -21.99 8.85 -44.44
C CYS A 857 -21.55 7.50 -43.85
N GLY A 858 -20.48 6.94 -44.40
CA GLY A 858 -19.85 5.74 -43.87
C GLY A 858 -18.52 5.49 -44.56
N GLU A 859 -17.80 4.50 -44.07
CA GLU A 859 -16.54 4.04 -44.65
C GLU A 859 -16.76 3.31 -45.98
N ASP A 860 -15.69 3.16 -46.76
CA ASP A 860 -15.67 2.23 -47.88
C ASP A 860 -15.71 0.77 -47.37
N PRO A 861 -16.78 0.00 -47.60
CA PRO A 861 -16.86 -1.40 -47.19
C PRO A 861 -16.00 -2.32 -48.06
N THR A 862 -15.41 -1.81 -49.15
CA THR A 862 -14.59 -2.54 -50.10
C THR A 862 -13.19 -1.94 -50.13
N THR A 863 -12.18 -2.77 -49.91
CA THR A 863 -10.78 -2.32 -49.91
C THR A 863 -10.26 -2.18 -51.34
N ASP A 864 -9.74 -1.00 -51.69
CA ASP A 864 -8.99 -0.78 -52.94
C ASP A 864 -7.88 0.28 -52.79
N THR A 865 -7.41 0.87 -53.89
CA THR A 865 -6.26 1.81 -53.93
C THR A 865 -6.69 3.28 -54.03
N LEU A 866 -7.98 3.56 -54.11
CA LEU A 866 -8.53 4.90 -54.01
C LEU A 866 -8.63 5.31 -52.54
N ASP A 867 -8.53 6.61 -52.31
CA ASP A 867 -8.53 7.19 -50.98
C ASP A 867 -9.61 8.24 -50.83
N CYS A 868 -9.86 8.60 -49.58
CA CYS A 868 -10.64 9.77 -49.23
C CYS A 868 -9.74 10.70 -48.42
N ALA A 869 -9.19 11.74 -49.04
CA ALA A 869 -8.31 12.68 -48.34
C ALA A 869 -9.12 13.68 -47.48
N SER A 870 -10.29 14.11 -47.93
CA SER A 870 -11.27 14.82 -47.09
C SER A 870 -12.67 14.83 -47.69
N PHE A 871 -13.69 14.84 -46.83
CA PHE A 871 -15.10 14.91 -47.23
C PHE A 871 -15.94 15.84 -46.33
N VAL A 872 -15.93 17.13 -46.65
CA VAL A 872 -16.53 18.20 -45.80
C VAL A 872 -18.03 18.00 -45.48
N ALA A 873 -18.76 17.24 -46.30
CA ALA A 873 -20.18 17.01 -46.11
C ALA A 873 -20.53 15.90 -45.08
N CYS A 874 -19.52 15.23 -44.53
CA CYS A 874 -19.65 14.24 -43.46
C CYS A 874 -18.65 14.59 -42.35
N PRO A 875 -19.09 15.24 -41.26
CA PRO A 875 -18.25 15.59 -40.12
C PRO A 875 -18.05 14.43 -39.15
#